data_AF-A0A7X9AYP5-F1
#
_entry.id   AF-A0A7X9AYP5-F1
#
_cell.length_a   1.000
_cell.length_b   1.000
_cell.length_c   1.000
_cell.angle_alpha   90.00
_cell.angle_beta   90.00
_cell.angle_gamma   90.00
#
_symmetry.space_group_name_H-M   'P 1'
#
loop_
_entity.id
_entity.type
_entity.pdbx_description
1 polymer ?
#
loop_
_entity_poly.entity_id
_entity_poly.type
_entity_poly.pdbx_seq_one_letter_code
_entity_poly.pdbx_strand_id
1 'polypeptide(L)'
;MKSRTNKLLRQTFYWDSPAQGAFFGLTLAGIGSWLLLSLFHFLWTHGAFGWIWLPVRNSCSFAPLVIVTFGGVALILSAYSLFLTLRSYTFFCQQRFQVWVWLFSIPLFVALSIGGIVAGARGSLLVCCITFCWLLPLLLLPKIGWRLWLGHALCWSLGLLICDIVRSNLINFLKHPFSSSGLPESLKSFYLSIQEILHLQGTGWVWFLVVGLLLLLLGYLLTARLWSRAAGLPYRQIFGRGATILWLLFGINYLFQLFLAWQGIKEANQAITALEQRFNRPLTAQALGKLYYNGEQPDSGFWQREKTMRENIESFPDEISALFVLPDEVPPEAMQQVRQHLQSIEASLSQWEEMFFGSIPPPALSYQRGHLVTMLLPHLSSFRSFSRLSHRRVRLALEDGAIDAALAACERQANANNTLLRETSLTGAIVWIACTNNWLDSLEMLLEARALSDEQLNVLANQLKATEKQVPEMHERTIYSEAVSMLDIFEMFATMTETGIEELDNCARWRHFRYFVPQLWWYGALDKANMAQAFIVSDFSEMPERPIIYGKPLFISNMLMPPNIVGRKFHSLTARLRAMQALIAAEQYRRHHGDWPKQLENLPEDPFTGEPMRYRHGDCAFQVTVAIWDEESRRWSVDAQQRSAPAVQAWSVGSDKIDGSSMQASEQTDGRRPDDIRAILRLKP
;
A
#
# COMPACT_ATOMS: atom_id res chain seq x y z
N MET A 1 -25.69 -8.72 53.26
CA MET A 1 -24.67 -8.49 52.20
C MET A 1 -23.37 -9.28 52.41
N LYS A 2 -22.73 -9.27 53.59
CA LYS A 2 -21.44 -9.97 53.84
C LYS A 2 -21.40 -11.48 53.50
N SER A 3 -22.49 -12.24 53.68
CA SER A 3 -22.49 -13.68 53.33
C SER A 3 -22.62 -13.96 51.83
N ARG A 4 -23.30 -13.10 51.06
CA ARG A 4 -23.40 -13.22 49.60
C ARG A 4 -22.08 -12.87 48.92
N THR A 5 -21.39 -11.82 49.36
CA THR A 5 -20.05 -11.47 48.86
C THR A 5 -19.02 -12.54 49.21
N ASN A 6 -19.02 -13.09 50.43
CA ASN A 6 -18.15 -14.22 50.77
C ASN A 6 -18.44 -15.48 49.95
N LYS A 7 -19.71 -15.79 49.69
CA LYS A 7 -20.10 -16.93 48.83
C LYS A 7 -19.64 -16.73 47.38
N LEU A 8 -19.79 -15.52 46.85
CA LEU A 8 -19.28 -15.13 45.53
C LEU A 8 -17.76 -15.27 45.46
N LEU A 9 -17.01 -14.68 46.40
CA LEU A 9 -15.55 -14.79 46.44
C LEU A 9 -15.08 -16.24 46.55
N ARG A 10 -15.76 -17.07 47.36
CA ARG A 10 -15.47 -18.51 47.45
C ARG A 10 -15.66 -19.24 46.12
N GLN A 11 -16.72 -18.91 45.38
CA GLN A 11 -16.99 -19.49 44.07
C GLN A 11 -16.02 -18.97 43.00
N THR A 12 -15.80 -17.66 42.91
CA THR A 12 -14.94 -17.03 41.88
C THR A 12 -13.49 -17.47 42.02
N PHE A 13 -12.98 -17.62 43.23
CA PHE A 13 -11.59 -18.06 43.44
C PHE A 13 -11.47 -19.58 43.65
N TYR A 14 -12.56 -20.34 43.49
CA TYR A 14 -12.60 -21.79 43.64
C TYR A 14 -11.99 -22.26 44.98
N TRP A 15 -12.42 -21.64 46.09
CA TRP A 15 -11.89 -21.97 47.41
C TRP A 15 -12.18 -23.40 47.84
N ASP A 16 -13.35 -23.91 47.46
CA ASP A 16 -13.83 -25.22 47.84
C ASP A 16 -13.43 -26.32 46.82
N SER A 17 -12.96 -25.95 45.63
CA SER A 17 -12.58 -26.89 44.56
C SER A 17 -11.36 -26.45 43.73
N PRO A 18 -10.17 -26.34 44.35
CA PRO A 18 -9.00 -25.71 43.73
C PRO A 18 -8.51 -26.39 42.45
N ALA A 19 -8.64 -27.72 42.32
CA ALA A 19 -8.26 -28.45 41.10
C ALA A 19 -9.16 -28.12 39.90
N GLN A 20 -10.48 -28.02 40.13
CA GLN A 20 -11.45 -27.59 39.11
C GLN A 20 -11.23 -26.11 38.75
N GLY A 21 -10.87 -25.29 39.74
CA GLY A 21 -10.52 -23.88 39.53
C GLY A 21 -9.31 -23.70 38.63
N ALA A 22 -8.20 -24.40 38.88
CA ALA A 22 -7.02 -24.34 38.02
C ALA A 22 -7.32 -24.79 36.59
N PHE A 23 -8.12 -25.86 36.43
CA PHE A 23 -8.55 -26.33 35.11
C PHE A 23 -9.46 -25.34 34.37
N PHE A 24 -10.39 -24.71 35.08
CA PHE A 24 -11.17 -23.61 34.54
C PHE A 24 -10.28 -22.42 34.13
N GLY A 25 -9.32 -22.03 34.97
CA GLY A 25 -8.37 -20.95 34.69
C GLY A 25 -7.56 -21.21 33.41
N LEU A 26 -7.03 -22.42 33.25
CA LEU A 26 -6.31 -22.83 32.03
C LEU A 26 -7.22 -22.75 30.79
N THR A 27 -8.44 -23.26 30.90
CA THR A 27 -9.45 -23.21 29.83
C THR A 27 -9.80 -21.76 29.47
N LEU A 28 -9.96 -20.90 30.47
CA LEU A 28 -10.28 -19.48 30.30
C LEU A 28 -9.13 -18.70 29.66
N ALA A 29 -7.88 -18.98 30.03
CA ALA A 29 -6.72 -18.33 29.42
C ALA A 29 -6.56 -18.68 27.93
N GLY A 30 -6.86 -19.91 27.53
CA GLY A 30 -6.85 -20.32 26.12
C GLY A 30 -8.11 -19.85 25.37
N ILE A 31 -9.24 -20.47 25.67
CA ILE A 31 -10.51 -20.27 24.96
C ILE A 31 -11.10 -18.89 25.22
N GLY A 32 -11.01 -18.39 26.45
CA GLY A 32 -11.53 -17.06 26.79
C GLY A 32 -10.80 -15.96 26.04
N SER A 33 -9.48 -16.07 25.89
CA SER A 33 -8.70 -15.14 25.06
C SER A 33 -9.12 -15.19 23.59
N TRP A 34 -9.38 -16.38 23.04
CA TRP A 34 -9.87 -16.53 21.66
C TRP A 34 -11.29 -15.98 21.46
N LEU A 35 -12.20 -16.21 22.41
CA LEU A 35 -13.57 -15.68 22.39
C LEU A 35 -13.57 -14.15 22.46
N LEU A 36 -12.75 -13.57 23.34
CA LEU A 36 -12.59 -12.12 23.44
C LEU A 36 -11.98 -11.54 22.16
N LEU A 37 -11.00 -12.21 21.57
CA LEU A 37 -10.43 -11.80 20.29
C LEU A 37 -11.49 -11.79 19.18
N SER A 38 -12.33 -12.81 19.15
CA SER A 38 -13.39 -12.95 18.15
C SER A 38 -14.49 -11.90 18.33
N LEU A 39 -14.89 -11.62 19.56
CA LEU A 39 -15.82 -10.53 19.88
C LEU A 39 -15.22 -9.17 19.55
N PHE A 40 -13.96 -8.95 19.91
CA PHE A 40 -13.24 -7.73 19.59
C PHE A 40 -13.17 -7.52 18.08
N HIS A 41 -12.75 -8.52 17.30
CA HIS A 41 -12.71 -8.43 15.84
C HIS A 41 -14.09 -8.16 15.24
N PHE A 42 -15.14 -8.78 15.77
CA PHE A 42 -16.51 -8.51 15.34
C PHE A 42 -16.91 -7.04 15.56
N LEU A 43 -16.76 -6.54 16.79
CA LEU A 43 -17.08 -5.16 17.14
C LEU A 43 -16.19 -4.16 16.38
N TRP A 44 -14.92 -4.49 16.21
CA TRP A 44 -13.94 -3.72 15.44
C TRP A 44 -14.37 -3.58 13.99
N THR A 45 -14.71 -4.68 13.33
CA THR A 45 -15.11 -4.68 11.91
C THR A 45 -16.39 -3.86 11.67
N HIS A 46 -17.26 -3.75 12.69
CA HIS A 46 -18.45 -2.91 12.69
C HIS A 46 -18.23 -1.46 13.17
N GLY A 47 -16.98 -1.03 13.40
CA GLY A 47 -16.66 0.36 13.70
C GLY A 47 -16.93 0.81 15.15
N ALA A 48 -17.21 -0.12 16.08
CA ALA A 48 -17.53 0.21 17.49
C ALA A 48 -16.43 0.99 18.24
N PHE A 49 -15.20 1.01 17.70
CA PHE A 49 -14.02 1.65 18.29
C PHE A 49 -13.50 2.85 17.47
N GLY A 50 -14.35 3.54 16.70
CA GLY A 50 -13.95 4.65 15.82
C GLY A 50 -13.15 5.78 16.49
N TRP A 51 -13.29 5.98 17.80
CA TRP A 51 -12.53 6.95 18.60
C TRP A 51 -11.05 6.56 18.80
N ILE A 52 -10.73 5.27 18.78
CA ILE A 52 -9.35 4.76 18.83
C ILE A 52 -8.63 5.00 17.49
N TRP A 53 -9.38 5.28 16.42
CA TRP A 53 -8.87 5.44 15.05
C TRP A 53 -8.44 6.86 14.67
N LEU A 54 -9.07 7.89 15.25
CA LEU A 54 -8.71 9.30 15.01
C LEU A 54 -7.20 9.60 15.22
N PRO A 55 -6.50 9.02 16.21
CA PRO A 55 -5.06 9.20 16.40
C PRO A 55 -4.17 8.33 15.48
N VAL A 56 -4.68 7.19 14.96
CA VAL A 56 -3.92 6.21 14.15
C VAL A 56 -3.59 6.74 12.75
N ARG A 57 -4.37 7.71 12.28
CA ARG A 57 -4.34 8.24 10.91
C ARG A 57 -3.10 9.09 10.58
N ASN A 58 -2.42 9.65 11.57
CA ASN A 58 -1.33 10.62 11.36
C ASN A 58 0.08 10.04 11.57
N SER A 59 0.20 8.75 11.89
CA SER A 59 1.50 8.09 12.07
C SER A 59 1.34 6.61 11.79
N CYS A 60 2.16 6.03 10.91
CA CYS A 60 2.27 4.58 10.65
C CYS A 60 2.66 3.73 11.89
N SER A 61 2.59 4.30 13.09
CA SER A 61 3.20 3.82 14.32
C SER A 61 2.22 3.86 15.49
N PHE A 62 0.94 3.48 15.31
CA PHE A 62 0.00 3.32 16.44
C PHE A 62 -0.80 2.01 16.50
N ALA A 63 -0.27 0.93 15.92
CA ALA A 63 -0.58 -0.44 16.33
C ALA A 63 -0.55 -0.72 17.87
N PRO A 64 0.14 0.03 18.76
CA PRO A 64 0.23 -0.31 20.18
C PRO A 64 -1.08 -0.21 20.95
N LEU A 65 -1.99 0.75 20.76
CA LEU A 65 -3.04 0.97 21.78
C LEU A 65 -4.07 -0.18 21.86
N VAL A 66 -4.50 -0.70 20.71
CA VAL A 66 -5.39 -1.87 20.60
C VAL A 66 -4.67 -3.16 21.01
N ILE A 67 -3.41 -3.31 20.57
CA ILE A 67 -2.55 -4.44 20.96
C ILE A 67 -2.27 -4.41 22.47
N VAL A 68 -2.17 -3.24 23.08
CA VAL A 68 -1.90 -3.02 24.51
C VAL A 68 -3.17 -3.27 25.34
N THR A 69 -4.36 -2.85 24.88
CA THR A 69 -5.62 -3.16 25.59
C THR A 69 -5.98 -4.64 25.48
N PHE A 70 -5.90 -5.23 24.27
CA PHE A 70 -6.13 -6.66 24.09
C PHE A 70 -5.07 -7.50 24.81
N GLY A 71 -3.80 -7.12 24.68
CA GLY A 71 -2.68 -7.72 25.41
C GLY A 71 -2.87 -7.60 26.92
N GLY A 72 -3.40 -6.49 27.41
CA GLY A 72 -3.73 -6.27 28.82
C GLY A 72 -4.82 -7.22 29.33
N VAL A 73 -5.91 -7.41 28.58
CA VAL A 73 -6.98 -8.35 28.97
C VAL A 73 -6.50 -9.79 28.92
N ALA A 74 -5.76 -10.19 27.88
CA ALA A 74 -5.16 -11.52 27.79
C ALA A 74 -4.14 -11.77 28.93
N LEU A 75 -3.37 -10.74 29.31
CA LEU A 75 -2.46 -10.77 30.45
C LEU A 75 -3.24 -10.95 31.76
N ILE A 76 -4.35 -10.25 31.97
CA ILE A 76 -5.21 -10.40 33.15
C ILE A 76 -5.77 -11.83 33.24
N LEU A 77 -6.28 -12.39 32.13
CA LEU A 77 -6.77 -13.76 32.10
C LEU A 77 -5.65 -14.78 32.40
N SER A 78 -4.45 -14.54 31.85
CA SER A 78 -3.28 -15.38 32.09
C SER A 78 -2.80 -15.28 33.53
N ALA A 79 -2.78 -14.08 34.13
CA ALA A 79 -2.45 -13.85 35.53
C ALA A 79 -3.48 -14.50 36.49
N TYR A 80 -4.76 -14.45 36.15
CA TYR A 80 -5.79 -15.13 36.92
C TYR A 80 -5.68 -16.67 36.82
N SER A 81 -5.40 -17.19 35.63
CA SER A 81 -5.09 -18.61 35.42
C SER A 81 -3.85 -19.06 36.20
N LEU A 82 -2.81 -18.24 36.18
CA LEU A 82 -1.59 -18.42 36.98
C LEU A 82 -1.91 -18.51 38.47
N PHE A 83 -2.67 -17.54 38.99
CA PHE A 83 -3.07 -17.51 40.39
C PHE A 83 -3.82 -18.79 40.81
N LEU A 84 -4.80 -19.23 40.02
CA LEU A 84 -5.56 -20.45 40.30
C LEU A 84 -4.66 -21.70 40.22
N THR A 85 -3.70 -21.71 39.29
CA THR A 85 -2.74 -22.81 39.14
C THR A 85 -1.84 -22.91 40.37
N LEU A 86 -1.13 -21.84 40.75
CA LEU A 86 -0.27 -21.81 41.94
C LEU A 86 -1.03 -22.20 43.21
N ARG A 87 -2.27 -21.70 43.34
CA ARG A 87 -3.16 -22.06 44.43
C ARG A 87 -3.50 -23.56 44.47
N SER A 88 -3.77 -24.19 43.33
CA SER A 88 -4.04 -25.64 43.32
C SER A 88 -2.81 -26.45 43.71
N TYR A 89 -1.60 -26.04 43.30
CA TYR A 89 -0.36 -26.69 43.70
C TYR A 89 -0.06 -26.52 45.20
N THR A 90 -0.35 -25.36 45.81
CA THR A 90 -0.22 -25.19 47.28
C THR A 90 -1.18 -26.10 48.05
N PHE A 91 -2.35 -26.42 47.48
CA PHE A 91 -3.28 -27.39 48.04
C PHE A 91 -2.79 -28.85 47.87
N PHE A 92 -2.18 -29.18 46.73
CA PHE A 92 -1.69 -30.54 46.46
C PHE A 92 -0.44 -30.93 47.26
N CYS A 93 0.41 -29.94 47.58
CA CYS A 93 1.64 -30.10 48.34
C CYS A 93 1.36 -30.11 49.86
N GLN A 94 1.98 -31.04 50.60
CA GLN A 94 1.90 -31.10 52.07
C GLN A 94 2.38 -29.79 52.72
N GLN A 95 1.96 -29.48 53.94
CA GLN A 95 2.28 -28.23 54.68
C GLN A 95 3.75 -27.80 54.58
N ARG A 96 4.69 -28.75 54.53
CA ARG A 96 6.14 -28.50 54.44
C ARG A 96 6.61 -27.79 53.15
N PHE A 97 5.87 -27.90 52.04
CA PHE A 97 6.24 -27.32 50.74
C PHE A 97 5.37 -26.12 50.32
N GLN A 98 4.38 -25.72 51.13
CA GLN A 98 3.46 -24.63 50.78
C GLN A 98 4.15 -23.26 50.65
N VAL A 99 5.12 -22.97 51.53
CA VAL A 99 5.91 -21.73 51.50
C VAL A 99 6.77 -21.67 50.23
N TRP A 100 7.32 -22.80 49.80
CA TRP A 100 8.16 -22.90 48.60
C TRP A 100 7.39 -22.61 47.31
N VAL A 101 6.12 -23.03 47.20
CA VAL A 101 5.30 -22.75 46.01
C VAL A 101 4.97 -21.25 45.89
N TRP A 102 4.75 -20.54 47.00
CA TRP A 102 4.55 -19.09 46.97
C TRP A 102 5.85 -18.32 46.72
N LEU A 103 6.96 -18.73 47.35
CA LEU A 103 8.30 -18.16 47.11
C LEU A 103 8.76 -18.37 45.67
N PHE A 104 8.29 -19.41 44.98
CA PHE A 104 8.57 -19.69 43.56
C PHE A 104 8.07 -18.59 42.60
N SER A 105 7.10 -17.77 43.04
CA SER A 105 6.52 -16.69 42.23
C SER A 105 7.51 -15.55 41.95
N ILE A 106 8.44 -15.28 42.88
CA ILE A 106 9.45 -14.20 42.74
C ILE A 106 10.51 -14.57 41.69
N PRO A 107 11.17 -15.75 41.74
CA PRO A 107 12.06 -16.22 40.67
C PRO A 107 11.36 -16.31 39.32
N LEU A 108 10.09 -16.74 39.27
CA LEU A 108 9.32 -16.78 38.04
C LEU A 108 9.14 -15.39 37.43
N PHE A 109 8.80 -14.38 38.24
CA PHE A 109 8.65 -13.01 37.76
C PHE A 109 9.98 -12.42 37.25
N VAL A 110 11.08 -12.70 37.97
CA VAL A 110 12.44 -12.31 37.56
C VAL A 110 12.82 -13.01 36.25
N ALA A 111 12.58 -14.32 36.13
CA ALA A 111 12.84 -15.08 34.91
C ALA A 111 11.99 -14.61 33.72
N LEU A 112 10.70 -14.27 33.94
CA LEU A 112 9.83 -13.71 32.91
C LEU A 112 10.31 -12.33 32.43
N SER A 113 10.81 -11.50 33.35
CA SER A 113 11.36 -10.18 33.06
C SER A 113 12.68 -10.29 32.29
N ILE A 114 13.60 -11.16 32.73
CA ILE A 114 14.86 -11.45 32.03
C ILE A 114 14.58 -12.03 30.64
N GLY A 115 13.69 -13.02 30.54
CA GLY A 115 13.28 -13.60 29.26
C GLY A 115 12.68 -12.57 28.32
N GLY A 116 11.85 -11.65 28.85
CA GLY A 116 11.28 -10.54 28.11
C GLY A 116 12.34 -9.55 27.58
N ILE A 117 13.34 -9.22 28.40
CA ILE A 117 14.44 -8.32 28.02
C ILE A 117 15.35 -8.97 26.97
N VAL A 118 15.69 -10.25 27.13
CA VAL A 118 16.66 -10.95 26.27
C VAL A 118 16.06 -11.34 24.93
N ALA A 119 14.80 -11.81 24.91
CA ALA A 119 14.19 -12.42 23.72
C ALA A 119 12.73 -11.96 23.47
N GLY A 120 12.31 -10.86 24.07
CA GLY A 120 10.95 -10.32 23.92
C GLY A 120 9.88 -11.29 24.39
N ALA A 121 8.70 -11.23 23.77
CA ALA A 121 7.57 -12.10 24.11
C ALA A 121 7.90 -13.61 24.01
N ARG A 122 8.86 -14.01 23.16
CA ARG A 122 9.29 -15.41 23.02
C ARG A 122 10.02 -15.92 24.25
N GLY A 123 10.91 -15.11 24.83
CA GLY A 123 11.62 -15.50 26.05
C GLY A 123 10.66 -15.68 27.22
N SER A 124 9.68 -14.79 27.38
CA SER A 124 8.62 -14.94 28.39
C SER A 124 7.78 -16.20 28.16
N LEU A 125 7.46 -16.54 26.90
CA LEU A 125 6.69 -17.76 26.56
C LEU A 125 7.48 -19.04 26.87
N LEU A 126 8.78 -19.06 26.56
CA LEU A 126 9.68 -20.16 26.91
C LEU A 126 9.75 -20.38 28.43
N VAL A 127 9.92 -19.30 29.19
CA VAL A 127 9.95 -19.35 30.66
C VAL A 127 8.64 -19.89 31.23
N CYS A 128 7.49 -19.47 30.68
CA CYS A 128 6.19 -20.06 31.01
C CYS A 128 6.14 -21.56 30.67
N CYS A 129 6.58 -21.97 29.48
CA CYS A 129 6.56 -23.39 29.07
C CYS A 129 7.37 -24.26 30.03
N ILE A 130 8.61 -23.86 30.33
CA ILE A 130 9.49 -24.60 31.25
C ILE A 130 8.84 -24.66 32.63
N THR A 131 8.31 -23.54 33.11
CA THR A 131 7.77 -23.46 34.46
C THR A 131 6.50 -24.30 34.63
N PHE A 132 5.51 -24.15 33.74
CA PHE A 132 4.20 -24.79 33.87
C PHE A 132 4.16 -26.21 33.31
N CYS A 133 4.94 -26.51 32.29
CA CYS A 133 4.91 -27.83 31.65
C CYS A 133 5.90 -28.81 32.28
N TRP A 134 7.06 -28.31 32.75
CA TRP A 134 8.13 -29.14 33.31
C TRP A 134 8.25 -29.01 34.83
N LEU A 135 8.51 -27.81 35.35
CA LEU A 135 8.91 -27.62 36.76
C LEU A 135 7.77 -27.81 37.76
N LEU A 136 6.63 -27.16 37.58
CA LEU A 136 5.49 -27.28 38.50
C LEU A 136 4.98 -28.74 38.60
N PRO A 137 4.72 -29.44 37.48
CA PRO A 137 4.31 -30.84 37.51
C PRO A 137 5.26 -31.81 38.22
N LEU A 138 6.57 -31.50 38.32
CA LEU A 138 7.52 -32.33 39.08
C LEU A 138 7.17 -32.42 40.57
N LEU A 139 6.56 -31.38 41.14
CA LEU A 139 6.11 -31.40 42.55
C LEU A 139 5.05 -32.47 42.82
N LEU A 140 4.38 -32.94 41.76
CA LEU A 140 3.33 -33.94 41.83
C LEU A 140 3.81 -35.35 41.45
N LEU A 141 5.08 -35.50 41.04
CA LEU A 141 5.68 -36.75 40.55
C LEU A 141 5.36 -37.98 41.44
N PRO A 142 5.45 -37.90 42.79
CA PRO A 142 5.17 -39.05 43.65
C PRO A 142 3.73 -39.57 43.54
N LYS A 143 2.76 -38.71 43.21
CA LYS A 143 1.33 -39.04 43.12
C LYS A 143 0.90 -39.46 41.70
N ILE A 144 1.56 -38.95 40.66
CA ILE A 144 1.10 -39.08 39.27
C ILE A 144 1.91 -40.08 38.43
N GLY A 145 3.17 -40.31 38.82
CA GLY A 145 4.15 -41.13 38.09
C GLY A 145 4.85 -40.40 36.93
N TRP A 146 6.11 -40.76 36.68
CA TRP A 146 6.98 -40.09 35.71
C TRP A 146 6.48 -40.14 34.26
N ARG A 147 5.77 -41.21 33.86
CA ARG A 147 5.24 -41.37 32.50
C ARG A 147 4.19 -40.32 32.16
N LEU A 148 3.28 -40.03 33.09
CA LEU A 148 2.22 -39.03 32.88
C LEU A 148 2.81 -37.61 32.86
N TRP A 149 3.79 -37.35 33.73
CA TRP A 149 4.55 -36.10 33.75
C TRP A 149 5.27 -35.85 32.43
N LEU A 150 6.07 -36.84 31.96
CA LEU A 150 6.85 -36.71 30.74
C LEU A 150 5.95 -36.53 29.50
N GLY A 151 4.88 -37.33 29.39
CA GLY A 151 3.92 -37.20 28.30
C GLY A 151 3.26 -35.81 28.26
N HIS A 152 2.84 -35.30 29.42
CA HIS A 152 2.30 -33.94 29.55
C HIS A 152 3.29 -32.87 29.09
N ALA A 153 4.52 -32.93 29.61
CA ALA A 153 5.55 -31.93 29.32
C ALA A 153 5.93 -31.90 27.83
N LEU A 154 6.08 -33.08 27.22
CA LEU A 154 6.39 -33.21 25.79
C LEU A 154 5.24 -32.70 24.91
N CYS A 155 3.99 -33.06 25.21
CA CYS A 155 2.83 -32.65 24.40
C CYS A 155 2.67 -31.12 24.37
N TRP A 156 2.77 -30.45 25.53
CA TRP A 156 2.70 -29.00 25.59
C TRP A 156 3.89 -28.33 24.89
N SER A 157 5.12 -28.79 25.15
CA SER A 157 6.32 -28.16 24.59
C SER A 157 6.37 -28.29 23.07
N LEU A 158 6.10 -29.50 22.54
CA LEU A 158 6.10 -29.74 21.11
C LEU A 158 4.92 -29.05 20.41
N GLY A 159 3.73 -29.06 21.02
CA GLY A 159 2.56 -28.37 20.48
C GLY A 159 2.76 -26.85 20.37
N LEU A 160 3.31 -26.22 21.41
CA LEU A 160 3.60 -24.77 21.41
C LEU A 160 4.72 -24.42 20.44
N LEU A 161 5.77 -25.25 20.34
CA LEU A 161 6.85 -25.07 19.37
C LEU A 161 6.31 -25.09 17.93
N ILE A 162 5.50 -26.10 17.58
CA ILE A 162 4.90 -26.21 16.25
C ILE A 162 4.05 -24.97 15.94
N CYS A 163 3.21 -24.53 16.87
CA CYS A 163 2.38 -23.33 16.68
C CYS A 163 3.23 -22.07 16.49
N ASP A 164 4.34 -21.92 17.22
CA ASP A 164 5.24 -20.78 17.08
C ASP A 164 5.98 -20.79 15.73
N ILE A 165 6.40 -21.96 15.25
CA ILE A 165 7.01 -22.13 13.92
C ILE A 165 6.03 -21.67 12.83
N VAL A 166 4.80 -22.20 12.84
CA VAL A 166 3.77 -21.84 11.86
C VAL A 166 3.46 -20.34 11.92
N ARG A 167 3.30 -19.78 13.13
CA ARG A 167 3.07 -18.34 13.33
C ARG A 167 4.23 -17.51 12.80
N SER A 168 5.47 -17.90 13.09
CA SER A 168 6.66 -17.15 12.66
C SER A 168 6.78 -17.14 11.15
N ASN A 169 6.52 -18.28 10.49
CA ASN A 169 6.53 -18.37 9.04
C ASN A 169 5.43 -17.49 8.41
N LEU A 170 4.20 -17.53 8.96
CA LEU A 170 3.08 -16.68 8.52
C LEU A 170 3.38 -15.17 8.67
N ILE A 171 4.08 -14.76 9.74
CA ILE A 171 4.49 -13.36 9.96
C ILE A 171 5.61 -12.96 9.00
N ASN A 172 6.57 -13.83 8.74
CA ASN A 172 7.66 -13.56 7.80
C ASN A 172 7.12 -13.30 6.39
N PHE A 173 6.13 -14.09 5.95
CA PHE A 173 5.41 -13.86 4.71
C PHE A 173 4.77 -12.47 4.64
N LEU A 174 4.17 -11.98 5.74
CA LEU A 174 3.55 -10.65 5.79
C LEU A 174 4.57 -9.50 5.79
N LYS A 175 5.77 -9.72 6.34
CA LYS A 175 6.81 -8.68 6.44
C LYS A 175 7.59 -8.48 5.15
N HIS A 176 7.82 -9.55 4.39
CA HIS A 176 8.67 -9.54 3.20
C HIS A 176 8.22 -8.56 2.08
N PRO A 177 6.92 -8.40 1.78
CA PRO A 177 6.48 -7.42 0.78
C PRO A 177 6.46 -5.96 1.26
N PHE A 178 6.58 -5.68 2.58
CA PHE A 178 6.37 -4.33 3.13
C PHE A 178 7.52 -3.77 4.00
N SER A 179 8.55 -4.54 4.36
CA SER A 179 9.72 -4.00 5.10
C SER A 179 10.97 -4.88 5.03
N SER A 180 12.15 -4.26 5.08
CA SER A 180 13.49 -4.87 5.12
C SER A 180 13.96 -5.31 6.53
N SER A 181 13.10 -5.29 7.56
CA SER A 181 13.52 -5.56 8.94
C SER A 181 13.49 -7.06 9.29
N GLY A 182 14.67 -7.69 9.18
CA GLY A 182 14.91 -9.10 9.48
C GLY A 182 14.76 -9.46 10.97
N LEU A 183 14.40 -10.73 11.21
CA LEU A 183 14.52 -11.39 12.52
C LEU A 183 15.99 -11.43 13.00
N PRO A 184 16.25 -11.62 14.31
CA PRO A 184 17.56 -12.05 14.77
C PRO A 184 17.99 -13.35 14.06
N GLU A 185 19.18 -13.35 13.43
CA GLU A 185 19.64 -14.40 12.49
C GLU A 185 19.63 -15.82 13.09
N SER A 186 19.91 -15.98 14.38
CA SER A 186 20.08 -17.29 15.03
C SER A 186 18.79 -18.10 15.20
N LEU A 187 17.63 -17.45 15.29
CA LEU A 187 16.33 -18.16 15.34
C LEU A 187 15.78 -18.40 13.93
N LYS A 188 16.13 -17.54 12.96
CA LYS A 188 15.77 -17.75 11.56
C LYS A 188 16.37 -19.06 11.05
N SER A 189 17.66 -19.31 11.35
CA SER A 189 18.34 -20.55 10.93
C SER A 189 17.71 -21.82 11.52
N PHE A 190 17.38 -21.84 12.82
CA PHE A 190 16.76 -23.02 13.45
C PHE A 190 15.40 -23.38 12.85
N TYR A 191 14.53 -22.39 12.59
CA TYR A 191 13.23 -22.65 11.97
C TYR A 191 13.34 -23.06 10.50
N LEU A 192 14.28 -22.46 9.76
CA LEU A 192 14.59 -22.86 8.38
C LEU A 192 15.09 -24.31 8.33
N SER A 193 15.95 -24.73 9.25
CA SER A 193 16.41 -26.12 9.32
C SER A 193 15.27 -27.11 9.59
N ILE A 194 14.29 -26.77 10.44
CA ILE A 194 13.11 -27.64 10.67
C ILE A 194 12.26 -27.75 9.40
N GLN A 195 12.08 -26.63 8.69
CA GLN A 195 11.33 -26.60 7.42
C GLN A 195 12.01 -27.44 6.33
N GLU A 196 13.35 -27.34 6.22
CA GLU A 196 14.16 -28.14 5.29
C GLU A 196 14.10 -29.63 5.61
N ILE A 197 14.25 -30.02 6.89
CA ILE A 197 14.22 -31.42 7.33
C ILE A 197 12.83 -32.05 7.10
N LEU A 198 11.76 -31.29 7.33
CA LEU A 198 10.38 -31.79 7.22
C LEU A 198 9.77 -31.60 5.82
N HIS A 199 10.50 -30.98 4.88
CA HIS A 199 10.03 -30.63 3.53
C HIS A 199 8.63 -29.99 3.53
N LEU A 200 8.39 -29.04 4.44
CA LEU A 200 7.07 -28.42 4.61
C LEU A 200 6.77 -27.42 3.49
N GLN A 201 5.77 -27.74 2.66
CA GLN A 201 5.30 -26.86 1.59
C GLN A 201 3.77 -26.82 1.52
N GLY A 202 3.21 -25.70 1.08
CA GLY A 202 1.79 -25.55 0.75
C GLY A 202 0.84 -25.99 1.89
N THR A 203 0.05 -27.04 1.63
CA THR A 203 -0.89 -27.62 2.61
C THR A 203 -0.21 -28.43 3.72
N GLY A 204 1.06 -28.78 3.57
CA GLY A 204 1.86 -29.42 4.62
C GLY A 204 1.90 -28.59 5.90
N TRP A 205 1.91 -27.26 5.77
CA TRP A 205 1.82 -26.32 6.90
C TRP A 205 0.50 -26.44 7.69
N VAL A 206 -0.61 -26.75 7.02
CA VAL A 206 -1.91 -26.97 7.69
C VAL A 206 -1.85 -28.23 8.51
N TRP A 207 -1.39 -29.34 7.93
CA TRP A 207 -1.27 -30.60 8.65
C TRP A 207 -0.28 -30.51 9.81
N PHE A 208 0.81 -29.76 9.63
CA PHE A 208 1.75 -29.47 10.71
C PHE A 208 1.08 -28.71 11.85
N LEU A 209 0.29 -27.67 11.54
CA LEU A 209 -0.51 -26.97 12.56
C LEU A 209 -1.53 -27.90 13.23
N VAL A 210 -2.22 -28.78 12.48
CA VAL A 210 -3.17 -29.77 13.04
C VAL A 210 -2.45 -30.67 14.03
N VAL A 211 -1.26 -31.17 13.71
CA VAL A 211 -0.44 -31.98 14.64
C VAL A 211 -0.12 -31.18 15.89
N GLY A 212 0.31 -29.91 15.74
CA GLY A 212 0.55 -29.02 16.87
C GLY A 212 -0.68 -28.84 17.76
N LEU A 213 -1.85 -28.59 17.17
CA LEU A 213 -3.11 -28.42 17.90
C LEU A 213 -3.58 -29.73 18.57
N LEU A 214 -3.40 -30.89 17.93
CA LEU A 214 -3.68 -32.19 18.54
C LEU A 214 -2.78 -32.47 19.73
N LEU A 215 -1.49 -32.10 19.65
CA LEU A 215 -0.56 -32.20 20.77
C LEU A 215 -0.95 -31.26 21.92
N LEU A 216 -1.39 -30.03 21.62
CA LEU A 216 -1.91 -29.12 22.65
C LEU A 216 -3.19 -29.66 23.30
N LEU A 217 -4.10 -30.22 22.51
CA LEU A 217 -5.32 -30.87 23.02
C LEU A 217 -4.97 -32.06 23.91
N LEU A 218 -4.04 -32.91 23.48
CA LEU A 218 -3.56 -34.03 24.27
C LEU A 218 -2.89 -33.54 25.56
N GLY A 219 -2.03 -32.52 25.48
CA GLY A 219 -1.41 -31.85 26.61
C GLY A 219 -2.45 -31.36 27.62
N TYR A 220 -3.50 -30.67 27.16
CA TYR A 220 -4.63 -30.22 27.97
C TYR A 220 -5.40 -31.36 28.64
N LEU A 221 -5.69 -32.45 27.92
CA LEU A 221 -6.35 -33.64 28.47
C LEU A 221 -5.46 -34.38 29.50
N LEU A 222 -4.15 -34.39 29.27
CA LEU A 222 -3.16 -34.93 30.22
C LEU A 222 -3.04 -34.03 31.45
N THR A 223 -3.12 -32.70 31.33
CA THR A 223 -3.19 -31.77 32.47
C THR A 223 -4.43 -32.07 33.32
N ALA A 224 -5.60 -32.29 32.69
CA ALA A 224 -6.81 -32.70 33.39
C ALA A 224 -6.60 -34.00 34.18
N ARG A 225 -5.91 -34.99 33.59
CA ARG A 225 -5.63 -36.29 34.22
C ARG A 225 -4.61 -36.18 35.34
N LEU A 226 -3.63 -35.30 35.18
CA LEU A 226 -2.60 -35.00 36.16
C LEU A 226 -3.23 -34.38 37.41
N TRP A 227 -4.05 -33.33 37.23
CA TRP A 227 -4.75 -32.68 38.33
C TRP A 227 -5.85 -33.55 38.94
N SER A 228 -6.51 -34.42 38.17
CA SER A 228 -7.50 -35.36 38.72
C SER A 228 -6.85 -36.34 39.69
N ARG A 229 -5.70 -36.91 39.32
CA ARG A 229 -4.92 -37.81 40.19
C ARG A 229 -4.35 -37.09 41.40
N ALA A 230 -3.82 -35.89 41.22
CA ALA A 230 -3.27 -35.11 42.33
C ALA A 230 -4.33 -34.73 43.38
N ALA A 231 -5.56 -34.47 42.93
CA ALA A 231 -6.70 -34.12 43.77
C ALA A 231 -7.49 -35.32 44.32
N GLY A 232 -7.24 -36.55 43.85
CA GLY A 232 -8.04 -37.73 44.20
C GLY A 232 -9.46 -37.70 43.62
N LEU A 233 -9.69 -36.97 42.53
CA LEU A 233 -11.01 -36.80 41.92
C LEU A 233 -11.18 -37.68 40.67
N PRO A 234 -12.41 -38.16 40.38
CA PRO A 234 -12.71 -38.78 39.08
C PRO A 234 -12.40 -37.81 37.93
N TYR A 235 -11.80 -38.32 36.85
CA TYR A 235 -11.39 -37.52 35.69
C TYR A 235 -12.51 -36.62 35.13
N ARG A 236 -13.73 -37.16 35.02
CA ARG A 236 -14.90 -36.41 34.53
C ARG A 236 -15.26 -35.20 35.40
N GLN A 237 -14.98 -35.25 36.69
CA GLN A 237 -15.33 -34.17 37.63
C GLN A 237 -14.36 -32.97 37.55
N ILE A 238 -13.20 -33.11 36.89
CA ILE A 238 -12.31 -31.97 36.60
C ILE A 238 -12.95 -31.01 35.60
N PHE A 239 -13.74 -31.53 34.66
CA PHE A 239 -14.52 -30.75 33.70
C PHE A 239 -15.77 -30.18 34.39
N GLY A 240 -15.56 -29.21 35.28
CA GLY A 240 -16.64 -28.48 35.93
C GLY A 240 -17.50 -27.70 34.93
N ARG A 241 -18.69 -27.27 35.36
CA ARG A 241 -19.67 -26.54 34.52
C ARG A 241 -19.05 -25.36 33.77
N GLY A 242 -18.17 -24.59 34.40
CA GLY A 242 -17.51 -23.43 33.77
C GLY A 242 -16.66 -23.81 32.56
N ALA A 243 -15.86 -24.87 32.64
CA ALA A 243 -15.04 -25.33 31.52
C ALA A 243 -15.91 -25.85 30.37
N THR A 244 -16.97 -26.60 30.67
CA THR A 244 -17.93 -27.08 29.66
C THR A 244 -18.64 -25.93 28.95
N ILE A 245 -19.07 -24.90 29.70
CA ILE A 245 -19.70 -23.70 29.12
C ILE A 245 -18.72 -22.97 28.19
N LEU A 246 -17.45 -22.82 28.56
CA LEU A 246 -16.45 -22.19 27.69
C LEU A 246 -16.26 -22.94 26.37
N TRP A 247 -16.17 -24.28 26.41
CA TRP A 247 -16.08 -25.08 25.18
C TRP A 247 -17.35 -25.00 24.33
N LEU A 248 -18.54 -24.96 24.95
CA LEU A 248 -19.80 -24.76 24.24
C LEU A 248 -19.84 -23.38 23.55
N LEU A 249 -19.47 -22.32 24.27
CA LEU A 249 -19.41 -20.96 23.74
C LEU A 249 -18.40 -20.85 22.60
N PHE A 250 -17.25 -21.52 22.72
CA PHE A 250 -16.26 -21.63 21.65
C PHE A 250 -16.86 -22.27 20.40
N GLY A 251 -17.51 -23.42 20.53
CA GLY A 251 -18.13 -24.11 19.39
C GLY A 251 -19.20 -23.26 18.69
N ILE A 252 -20.08 -22.62 19.46
CA ILE A 252 -21.13 -21.73 18.93
C ILE A 252 -20.50 -20.52 18.23
N ASN A 253 -19.55 -19.85 18.88
CA ASN A 253 -18.89 -18.67 18.31
C ASN A 253 -18.10 -19.02 17.05
N TYR A 254 -17.38 -20.15 17.04
CA TYR A 254 -16.65 -20.62 15.87
C TYR A 254 -17.58 -20.89 14.67
N LEU A 255 -18.71 -21.56 14.88
CA LEU A 255 -19.71 -21.77 13.82
C LEU A 255 -20.30 -20.44 13.32
N PHE A 256 -20.56 -19.49 14.23
CA PHE A 256 -21.01 -18.16 13.86
C PHE A 256 -19.96 -17.41 13.00
N GLN A 257 -18.67 -17.46 13.37
CA GLN A 257 -17.60 -16.85 12.59
C GLN A 257 -17.43 -17.52 11.21
N LEU A 258 -17.61 -18.84 11.11
CA LEU A 258 -17.62 -19.53 9.82
C LEU A 258 -18.78 -19.08 8.93
N PHE A 259 -19.97 -18.87 9.51
CA PHE A 259 -21.11 -18.34 8.78
C PHE A 259 -20.84 -16.92 8.28
N LEU A 260 -20.28 -16.04 9.11
CA LEU A 260 -19.86 -14.70 8.70
C LEU A 260 -18.82 -14.74 7.58
N ALA A 261 -17.82 -15.61 7.70
CA ALA A 261 -16.81 -15.80 6.67
C ALA A 261 -17.42 -16.24 5.32
N TRP A 262 -18.39 -17.16 5.35
CA TRP A 262 -19.13 -17.57 4.16
C TRP A 262 -19.94 -16.41 3.55
N GLN A 263 -20.66 -15.65 4.38
CA GLN A 263 -21.41 -14.48 3.94
C GLN A 263 -20.49 -13.42 3.32
N GLY A 264 -19.35 -13.12 3.96
CA GLY A 264 -18.37 -12.16 3.43
C GLY A 264 -17.80 -12.56 2.08
N ILE A 265 -17.54 -13.86 1.84
CA ILE A 265 -17.12 -14.36 0.52
C ILE A 265 -18.22 -14.12 -0.52
N LYS A 266 -19.48 -14.37 -0.16
CA LYS A 266 -20.62 -14.14 -1.06
C LYS A 266 -20.72 -12.65 -1.44
N GLU A 267 -20.62 -11.76 -0.46
CA GLU A 267 -20.62 -10.31 -0.67
C GLU A 267 -19.44 -9.85 -1.54
N ALA A 268 -18.23 -10.37 -1.30
CA ALA A 268 -17.06 -10.07 -2.10
C ALA A 268 -17.23 -10.51 -3.56
N ASN A 269 -17.72 -11.72 -3.79
CA ASN A 269 -17.95 -12.22 -5.15
C ASN A 269 -19.02 -11.38 -5.87
N GLN A 270 -20.09 -10.99 -5.19
CA GLN A 270 -21.13 -10.12 -5.77
C GLN A 270 -20.57 -8.75 -6.17
N ALA A 271 -19.76 -8.13 -5.31
CA ALA A 271 -19.12 -6.85 -5.59
C ALA A 271 -18.14 -6.95 -6.78
N ILE A 272 -17.35 -8.03 -6.85
CA ILE A 272 -16.44 -8.30 -7.97
C ILE A 272 -17.24 -8.48 -9.26
N THR A 273 -18.31 -9.28 -9.25
CA THR A 273 -19.16 -9.48 -10.45
C THR A 273 -19.81 -8.18 -10.92
N ALA A 274 -20.28 -7.33 -10.00
CA ALA A 274 -20.83 -6.02 -10.37
C ALA A 274 -19.77 -5.13 -11.03
N LEU A 275 -18.53 -5.16 -10.53
CA LEU A 275 -17.43 -4.40 -11.09
C LEU A 275 -16.96 -4.98 -12.46
N GLU A 276 -16.92 -6.30 -12.62
CA GLU A 276 -16.68 -6.96 -13.91
C GLU A 276 -17.73 -6.59 -14.95
N GLN A 277 -19.01 -6.48 -14.53
CA GLN A 277 -20.10 -6.02 -15.39
C GLN A 277 -19.92 -4.55 -15.79
N ARG A 278 -19.51 -3.66 -14.88
CA ARG A 278 -19.21 -2.26 -15.19
C ARG A 278 -18.18 -2.13 -16.29
N PHE A 279 -17.06 -2.86 -16.16
CA PHE A 279 -15.95 -2.80 -17.12
C PHE A 279 -16.16 -3.67 -18.36
N ASN A 280 -17.18 -4.54 -18.36
CA ASN A 280 -17.37 -5.59 -19.36
C ASN A 280 -16.10 -6.44 -19.58
N ARG A 281 -15.33 -6.67 -18.50
CA ARG A 281 -14.02 -7.36 -18.54
C ARG A 281 -13.76 -8.10 -17.22
N PRO A 282 -13.08 -9.28 -17.26
CA PRO A 282 -12.73 -10.00 -16.04
C PRO A 282 -11.67 -9.27 -15.21
N LEU A 283 -11.82 -9.24 -13.88
CA LEU A 283 -10.87 -8.57 -12.99
C LEU A 283 -9.67 -9.47 -12.67
N THR A 284 -8.81 -9.68 -13.67
CA THR A 284 -7.65 -10.60 -13.57
C THR A 284 -6.38 -9.99 -14.14
N ALA A 285 -5.23 -10.39 -13.60
CA ALA A 285 -3.92 -10.01 -14.14
C ALA A 285 -3.78 -10.34 -15.64
N GLN A 286 -4.25 -11.50 -16.07
CA GLN A 286 -4.21 -11.89 -17.48
C GLN A 286 -5.06 -10.98 -18.38
N ALA A 287 -6.26 -10.59 -17.94
CA ALA A 287 -7.09 -9.66 -18.69
C ALA A 287 -6.45 -8.27 -18.78
N LEU A 288 -5.81 -7.81 -17.71
CA LEU A 288 -5.03 -6.57 -17.70
C LEU A 288 -3.84 -6.64 -18.66
N GLY A 289 -3.10 -7.75 -18.68
CA GLY A 289 -2.00 -7.94 -19.63
C GLY A 289 -2.46 -7.95 -21.09
N LYS A 290 -3.60 -8.60 -21.39
CA LYS A 290 -4.21 -8.56 -22.73
C LYS A 290 -4.57 -7.13 -23.15
N LEU A 291 -5.09 -6.33 -22.21
CA LEU A 291 -5.43 -4.93 -22.45
C LEU A 291 -4.17 -4.07 -22.71
N TYR A 292 -3.09 -4.32 -21.96
CA TYR A 292 -1.82 -3.60 -22.12
C TYR A 292 -1.13 -3.91 -23.45
N TYR A 293 -0.95 -5.20 -23.77
CA TYR A 293 -0.25 -5.60 -24.98
C TYR A 293 -1.08 -5.36 -26.24
N ASN A 294 -2.41 -5.48 -26.16
CA ASN A 294 -3.34 -5.24 -27.27
C ASN A 294 -2.93 -5.93 -28.60
N GLY A 295 -2.31 -7.11 -28.52
CA GLY A 295 -1.82 -7.87 -29.68
C GLY A 295 -0.37 -7.57 -30.11
N GLU A 296 0.24 -6.51 -29.59
CA GLU A 296 1.66 -6.20 -29.78
C GLU A 296 2.56 -7.20 -29.04
N GLN A 297 3.74 -7.47 -29.62
CA GLN A 297 4.74 -8.34 -29.01
C GLN A 297 5.79 -7.51 -28.27
N PRO A 298 6.19 -7.93 -27.05
CA PRO A 298 7.24 -7.23 -26.34
C PRO A 298 8.61 -7.44 -27.00
N ASP A 299 9.46 -6.41 -26.93
CA ASP A 299 10.85 -6.47 -27.42
C ASP A 299 11.82 -6.13 -26.29
N SER A 300 12.34 -7.14 -25.59
CA SER A 300 13.33 -6.96 -24.53
C SER A 300 14.66 -6.40 -25.04
N GLY A 301 15.02 -6.67 -26.31
CA GLY A 301 16.24 -6.18 -26.93
C GLY A 301 16.20 -4.67 -27.16
N PHE A 302 15.03 -4.15 -27.56
CA PHE A 302 14.80 -2.70 -27.65
C PHE A 302 15.06 -2.01 -26.31
N TRP A 303 14.41 -2.48 -25.24
CA TRP A 303 14.50 -1.85 -23.92
C TRP A 303 15.88 -2.00 -23.26
N GLN A 304 16.62 -3.07 -23.57
CA GLN A 304 18.00 -3.20 -23.11
C GLN A 304 18.93 -2.19 -23.80
N ARG A 305 18.81 -2.01 -25.12
CA ARG A 305 19.57 -0.99 -25.86
C ARG A 305 19.24 0.42 -25.36
N GLU A 306 17.94 0.70 -25.19
CA GLU A 306 17.45 1.97 -24.68
C GLU A 306 18.04 2.29 -23.30
N LYS A 307 18.00 1.33 -22.38
CA LYS A 307 18.55 1.52 -21.03
C LYS A 307 20.03 1.92 -21.06
N THR A 308 20.85 1.21 -21.83
CA THR A 308 22.29 1.52 -21.96
C THR A 308 22.52 2.92 -22.57
N MET A 309 21.73 3.30 -23.58
CA MET A 309 21.81 4.65 -24.16
C MET A 309 21.40 5.73 -23.15
N ARG A 310 20.30 5.52 -22.43
CA ARG A 310 19.78 6.45 -21.44
C ARG A 310 20.76 6.70 -20.30
N GLU A 311 21.40 5.66 -19.77
CA GLU A 311 22.42 5.80 -18.71
C GLU A 311 23.61 6.67 -19.17
N ASN A 312 23.99 6.59 -20.46
CA ASN A 312 25.04 7.45 -21.02
C ASN A 312 24.56 8.89 -21.24
N ILE A 313 23.30 9.09 -21.68
CA ILE A 313 22.72 10.43 -21.96
C ILE A 313 22.37 11.18 -20.66
N GLU A 314 21.92 10.48 -19.62
CA GLU A 314 21.56 11.07 -18.33
C GLU A 314 22.78 11.37 -17.44
N SER A 315 24.00 11.01 -17.87
CA SER A 315 25.23 11.29 -17.15
C SER A 315 25.67 12.76 -17.31
N PHE A 316 24.99 13.65 -16.58
CA PHE A 316 25.33 15.06 -16.53
C PHE A 316 26.52 15.30 -15.57
N PRO A 317 27.48 16.15 -15.93
CA PRO A 317 28.48 16.64 -14.99
C PRO A 317 27.81 17.29 -13.77
N ASP A 318 28.34 17.04 -12.58
CA ASP A 318 27.80 17.56 -11.31
C ASP A 318 27.52 19.07 -11.35
N GLU A 319 28.41 19.84 -11.99
CA GLU A 319 28.34 21.31 -12.14
C GLU A 319 27.05 21.79 -12.83
N ILE A 320 26.57 21.05 -13.84
CA ILE A 320 25.38 21.40 -14.63
C ILE A 320 24.20 20.47 -14.39
N SER A 321 24.29 19.58 -13.40
CA SER A 321 23.26 18.58 -13.09
C SER A 321 21.89 19.20 -12.75
N ALA A 322 21.87 20.35 -12.06
CA ALA A 322 20.63 21.09 -11.81
C ALA A 322 19.98 21.65 -13.08
N LEU A 323 20.78 21.84 -14.13
CA LEU A 323 20.31 22.25 -15.45
C LEU A 323 19.85 21.05 -16.28
N PHE A 324 19.54 19.88 -15.67
CA PHE A 324 18.87 18.73 -16.35
C PHE A 324 17.43 19.07 -16.79
N VAL A 325 16.81 20.08 -16.18
CA VAL A 325 15.66 20.81 -16.73
C VAL A 325 16.16 22.21 -17.09
N LEU A 326 15.95 22.65 -18.34
CA LEU A 326 16.57 23.90 -18.81
C LEU A 326 15.73 25.07 -18.28
N PRO A 327 16.25 25.94 -17.39
CA PRO A 327 15.48 27.05 -16.85
C PRO A 327 15.15 28.06 -17.93
N ASP A 328 14.01 28.75 -17.85
CA ASP A 328 13.56 29.77 -18.82
C ASP A 328 14.64 30.83 -19.11
N GLU A 329 15.36 31.29 -18.10
CA GLU A 329 16.48 32.22 -18.23
C GLU A 329 17.80 31.51 -17.87
N VAL A 330 18.73 31.45 -18.83
CA VAL A 330 20.03 30.80 -18.66
C VAL A 330 21.14 31.77 -19.03
N PRO A 331 22.09 32.06 -18.12
CA PRO A 331 23.26 32.88 -18.44
C PRO A 331 24.07 32.29 -19.60
N PRO A 332 24.75 33.12 -20.41
CA PRO A 332 25.55 32.64 -21.54
C PRO A 332 26.58 31.58 -21.16
N GLU A 333 27.22 31.68 -19.99
CA GLU A 333 28.19 30.68 -19.54
C GLU A 333 27.53 29.31 -19.27
N ALA A 334 26.41 29.30 -18.54
CA ALA A 334 25.61 28.09 -18.30
C ALA A 334 25.14 27.46 -19.63
N MET A 335 24.63 28.29 -20.55
CA MET A 335 24.14 27.81 -21.84
C MET A 335 25.27 27.21 -22.69
N GLN A 336 26.46 27.80 -22.64
CA GLN A 336 27.64 27.25 -23.32
C GLN A 336 28.01 25.86 -22.76
N GLN A 337 28.01 25.68 -21.44
CA GLN A 337 28.29 24.39 -20.80
C GLN A 337 27.25 23.33 -21.20
N VAL A 338 25.96 23.69 -21.21
CA VAL A 338 24.87 22.82 -21.66
C VAL A 338 25.06 22.43 -23.13
N ARG A 339 25.35 23.39 -24.02
CA ARG A 339 25.59 23.12 -25.44
C ARG A 339 26.81 22.22 -25.66
N GLN A 340 27.91 22.44 -24.92
CA GLN A 340 29.10 21.59 -25.00
C GLN A 340 28.82 20.15 -24.57
N HIS A 341 28.04 19.97 -23.50
CA HIS A 341 27.65 18.64 -23.05
C HIS A 341 26.73 17.95 -24.08
N LEU A 342 25.73 18.66 -24.62
CA LEU A 342 24.86 18.09 -25.66
C LEU A 342 25.64 17.69 -26.91
N GLN A 343 26.62 18.51 -27.32
CA GLN A 343 27.51 18.19 -28.44
C GLN A 343 28.35 16.93 -28.17
N SER A 344 28.83 16.73 -26.94
CA SER A 344 29.63 15.54 -26.61
C SER A 344 28.84 14.24 -26.65
N ILE A 345 27.51 14.31 -26.48
CA ILE A 345 26.60 13.15 -26.53
C ILE A 345 25.72 13.10 -27.78
N GLU A 346 25.90 14.01 -28.74
CA GLU A 346 25.00 14.21 -29.89
C GLU A 346 24.76 12.91 -30.68
N ALA A 347 25.81 12.11 -30.94
CA ALA A 347 25.67 10.86 -31.68
C ALA A 347 24.77 9.83 -30.96
N SER A 348 24.94 9.68 -29.64
CA SER A 348 24.09 8.81 -28.81
C SER A 348 22.67 9.35 -28.74
N LEU A 349 22.54 10.67 -28.67
CA LEU A 349 21.28 11.37 -28.60
C LEU A 349 20.48 11.22 -29.90
N SER A 350 21.08 11.40 -31.07
CA SER A 350 20.40 11.20 -32.36
C SER A 350 19.88 9.76 -32.50
N GLN A 351 20.66 8.76 -32.10
CA GLN A 351 20.22 7.36 -32.12
C GLN A 351 19.04 7.12 -31.18
N TRP A 352 19.08 7.69 -29.97
CA TRP A 352 17.97 7.58 -29.02
C TRP A 352 16.70 8.27 -29.55
N GLU A 353 16.87 9.42 -30.19
CA GLU A 353 15.79 10.15 -30.84
C GLU A 353 15.14 9.37 -32.00
N GLU A 354 15.94 8.66 -32.81
CA GLU A 354 15.44 7.76 -33.86
C GLU A 354 14.62 6.59 -33.28
N MET A 355 15.05 6.02 -32.15
CA MET A 355 14.31 4.94 -31.48
C MET A 355 12.90 5.36 -31.04
N PHE A 356 12.73 6.62 -30.64
CA PHE A 356 11.44 7.18 -30.21
C PHE A 356 10.63 7.83 -31.35
N PHE A 357 11.22 7.99 -32.54
CA PHE A 357 10.51 8.42 -33.75
C PHE A 357 9.68 7.27 -34.36
N GLY A 358 10.20 6.03 -34.31
CA GLY A 358 9.53 4.85 -34.83
C GLY A 358 8.41 4.29 -33.94
N SER A 359 7.97 3.08 -34.27
CA SER A 359 7.05 2.31 -33.41
C SER A 359 7.79 1.81 -32.18
N ILE A 360 7.43 2.31 -30.99
CA ILE A 360 8.02 1.90 -29.72
C ILE A 360 7.30 0.62 -29.22
N PRO A 361 7.98 -0.53 -29.12
CA PRO A 361 7.35 -1.78 -28.70
C PRO A 361 7.11 -1.82 -27.17
N PRO A 362 6.12 -2.58 -26.68
CA PRO A 362 5.90 -2.70 -25.25
C PRO A 362 7.06 -3.45 -24.56
N PRO A 363 7.39 -3.13 -23.31
CA PRO A 363 8.31 -3.93 -22.50
C PRO A 363 7.69 -5.28 -22.12
N ALA A 364 8.55 -6.27 -21.85
CA ALA A 364 8.14 -7.56 -21.31
C ALA A 364 7.77 -7.42 -19.82
N LEU A 365 6.49 -7.17 -19.53
CA LEU A 365 5.93 -7.09 -18.18
C LEU A 365 5.29 -8.42 -17.76
N SER A 366 5.41 -8.75 -16.47
CA SER A 366 4.90 -9.99 -15.87
C SER A 366 3.51 -9.79 -15.26
N TYR A 367 2.47 -10.01 -16.07
CA TYR A 367 1.08 -9.98 -15.62
C TYR A 367 0.66 -11.31 -14.97
N GLN A 368 1.19 -11.56 -13.77
CA GLN A 368 0.91 -12.75 -12.99
C GLN A 368 0.01 -12.44 -11.78
N ARG A 369 -0.84 -13.41 -11.42
CA ARG A 369 -1.71 -13.33 -10.25
C ARG A 369 -0.86 -13.18 -8.98
N GLY A 370 -1.23 -12.27 -8.10
CA GLY A 370 -0.56 -11.96 -6.84
C GLY A 370 0.74 -11.17 -6.98
N HIS A 371 1.06 -10.63 -8.16
CA HIS A 371 2.35 -9.98 -8.44
C HIS A 371 2.20 -8.55 -8.98
N LEU A 372 0.97 -8.06 -9.22
CA LEU A 372 0.76 -6.80 -9.93
C LEU A 372 1.30 -5.58 -9.15
N VAL A 373 1.15 -5.56 -7.82
CA VAL A 373 1.60 -4.44 -6.99
C VAL A 373 3.13 -4.35 -6.90
N THR A 374 3.83 -5.46 -7.07
CA THR A 374 5.30 -5.53 -7.06
C THR A 374 5.91 -5.40 -8.46
N MET A 375 5.08 -5.28 -9.51
CA MET A 375 5.55 -5.20 -10.88
C MET A 375 6.34 -3.91 -11.11
N LEU A 376 7.58 -4.04 -11.56
CA LEU A 376 8.42 -2.90 -11.91
C LEU A 376 8.05 -2.35 -13.29
N LEU A 377 8.05 -1.02 -13.41
CA LEU A 377 7.72 -0.28 -14.64
C LEU A 377 8.89 0.61 -15.09
N PRO A 378 10.08 0.05 -15.36
CA PRO A 378 11.29 0.84 -15.59
C PRO A 378 11.22 1.70 -16.87
N HIS A 379 10.47 1.26 -17.88
CA HIS A 379 10.29 1.98 -19.15
C HIS A 379 9.67 3.37 -18.97
N LEU A 380 8.87 3.58 -17.93
CA LEU A 380 8.27 4.88 -17.64
C LEU A 380 9.32 5.98 -17.34
N SER A 381 10.48 5.59 -16.81
CA SER A 381 11.60 6.53 -16.61
C SER A 381 12.14 7.03 -17.95
N SER A 382 12.26 6.14 -18.94
CA SER A 382 12.72 6.45 -20.29
C SER A 382 11.83 7.50 -20.98
N PHE A 383 10.50 7.36 -20.92
CA PHE A 383 9.58 8.35 -21.47
C PHE A 383 9.68 9.72 -20.79
N ARG A 384 9.84 9.76 -19.46
CA ARG A 384 10.01 11.03 -18.73
C ARG A 384 11.28 11.75 -19.17
N SER A 385 12.39 11.03 -19.26
CA SER A 385 13.67 11.60 -19.67
C SER A 385 13.64 12.04 -21.13
N PHE A 386 13.07 11.23 -22.01
CA PHE A 386 12.92 11.57 -23.43
C PHE A 386 12.08 12.83 -23.64
N SER A 387 10.94 12.92 -22.94
CA SER A 387 10.04 14.08 -23.02
C SER A 387 10.74 15.38 -22.58
N ARG A 388 11.50 15.34 -21.48
CA ARG A 388 12.29 16.49 -20.98
C ARG A 388 13.38 16.89 -21.95
N LEU A 389 14.09 15.93 -22.53
CA LEU A 389 15.17 16.22 -23.48
C LEU A 389 14.65 16.79 -24.79
N SER A 390 13.54 16.23 -25.30
CA SER A 390 12.90 16.75 -26.50
C SER A 390 12.39 18.18 -26.30
N HIS A 391 11.92 18.52 -25.10
CA HIS A 391 11.54 19.89 -24.76
C HIS A 391 12.73 20.86 -24.84
N ARG A 392 13.93 20.44 -24.38
CA ARG A 392 15.18 21.21 -24.59
C ARG A 392 15.51 21.39 -26.07
N ARG A 393 15.33 20.34 -26.88
CA ARG A 393 15.59 20.38 -28.32
C ARG A 393 14.71 21.41 -29.03
N VAL A 394 13.43 21.46 -28.69
CA VAL A 394 12.50 22.49 -29.21
C VAL A 394 13.05 23.88 -28.92
N ARG A 395 13.41 24.14 -27.66
CA ARG A 395 13.92 25.44 -27.25
C ARG A 395 15.22 25.84 -27.96
N LEU A 396 16.23 24.96 -27.95
CA LEU A 396 17.52 25.26 -28.58
C LEU A 396 17.37 25.49 -30.08
N ALA A 397 16.53 24.69 -30.75
CA ALA A 397 16.25 24.88 -32.17
C ALA A 397 15.56 26.23 -32.44
N LEU A 398 14.66 26.69 -31.57
CA LEU A 398 14.04 28.01 -31.67
C LEU A 398 15.06 29.14 -31.45
N GLU A 399 15.95 29.01 -30.47
CA GLU A 399 17.05 29.98 -30.22
C GLU A 399 17.99 30.10 -31.43
N ASP A 400 18.25 28.98 -32.11
CA ASP A 400 19.09 28.94 -33.31
C ASP A 400 18.32 29.31 -34.61
N GLY A 401 17.03 29.66 -34.51
CA GLY A 401 16.18 30.00 -35.65
C GLY A 401 15.78 28.82 -36.55
N ALA A 402 16.04 27.58 -36.11
CA ALA A 402 15.75 26.33 -36.82
C ALA A 402 14.33 25.83 -36.52
N ILE A 403 13.32 26.54 -37.06
CA ILE A 403 11.90 26.29 -36.78
C ILE A 403 11.46 24.87 -37.16
N ASP A 404 11.89 24.35 -38.31
CA ASP A 404 11.53 22.99 -38.75
C ASP A 404 12.08 21.92 -37.80
N ALA A 405 13.29 22.14 -37.25
CA ALA A 405 13.89 21.23 -36.26
C ALA A 405 13.13 21.28 -34.93
N ALA A 406 12.67 22.47 -34.52
CA ALA A 406 11.82 22.63 -33.34
C ALA A 406 10.48 21.91 -33.50
N LEU A 407 9.83 22.05 -34.67
CA LEU A 407 8.58 21.36 -34.97
C LEU A 407 8.77 19.84 -34.98
N ALA A 408 9.82 19.34 -35.64
CA ALA A 408 10.12 17.91 -35.67
C ALA A 408 10.42 17.32 -34.27
N ALA A 409 11.03 18.09 -33.37
CA ALA A 409 11.22 17.68 -31.98
C ALA A 409 9.90 17.63 -31.21
N CYS A 410 8.99 18.59 -31.45
CA CYS A 410 7.67 18.62 -30.84
C CYS A 410 6.77 17.47 -31.32
N GLU A 411 6.81 17.15 -32.62
CA GLU A 411 6.08 16.00 -33.19
C GLU A 411 6.56 14.67 -32.60
N ARG A 412 7.88 14.53 -32.37
CA ARG A 412 8.46 13.35 -31.69
C ARG A 412 7.96 13.19 -30.26
N GLN A 413 7.84 14.29 -29.50
CA GLN A 413 7.22 14.24 -28.17
C GLN A 413 5.80 13.72 -28.25
N ALA A 414 5.00 14.24 -29.19
CA ALA A 414 3.62 13.83 -29.33
C ALA A 414 3.50 12.34 -29.70
N ASN A 415 4.37 11.83 -30.57
CA ASN A 415 4.42 10.40 -30.90
C ASN A 415 4.78 9.52 -29.69
N ALA A 416 5.79 9.93 -28.91
CA ALA A 416 6.14 9.23 -27.67
C ALA A 416 5.00 9.26 -26.64
N ASN A 417 4.28 10.38 -26.54
CA ASN A 417 3.09 10.51 -25.68
C ASN A 417 1.95 9.60 -26.14
N ASN A 418 1.73 9.48 -27.46
CA ASN A 418 0.72 8.56 -28.01
C ASN A 418 1.05 7.10 -27.69
N THR A 419 2.33 6.74 -27.68
CA THR A 419 2.77 5.40 -27.27
C THR A 419 2.37 5.09 -25.83
N LEU A 420 2.44 6.07 -24.92
CA LEU A 420 2.02 5.92 -23.53
C LEU A 420 0.50 5.74 -23.36
N LEU A 421 -0.32 6.04 -24.38
CA LEU A 421 -1.75 5.76 -24.33
C LEU A 421 -2.04 4.26 -24.18
N ARG A 422 -1.09 3.35 -24.40
CA ARG A 422 -1.24 1.91 -24.10
C ARG A 422 -1.22 1.60 -22.61
N GLU A 423 -0.58 2.46 -21.81
CA GLU A 423 -0.36 2.22 -20.38
C GLU A 423 -1.70 2.05 -19.64
N THR A 424 -1.72 1.13 -18.68
CA THR A 424 -2.92 0.86 -17.89
C THR A 424 -2.78 1.34 -16.45
N SER A 425 -1.57 1.33 -15.89
CA SER A 425 -1.32 1.63 -14.48
C SER A 425 -1.51 3.12 -14.15
N LEU A 426 -1.86 3.43 -12.90
CA LEU A 426 -1.90 4.82 -12.42
C LEU A 426 -0.55 5.54 -12.60
N THR A 427 0.56 4.85 -12.33
CA THR A 427 1.90 5.41 -12.54
C THR A 427 2.12 5.76 -14.01
N GLY A 428 1.72 4.88 -14.92
CA GLY A 428 1.78 5.13 -16.37
C GLY A 428 0.91 6.31 -16.80
N ALA A 429 -0.32 6.41 -16.29
CA ALA A 429 -1.20 7.54 -16.55
C ALA A 429 -0.63 8.88 -16.07
N ILE A 430 -0.03 8.91 -14.87
CA ILE A 430 0.63 10.12 -14.34
C ILE A 430 1.85 10.49 -15.20
N VAL A 431 2.60 9.51 -15.69
CA VAL A 431 3.72 9.75 -16.61
C VAL A 431 3.21 10.32 -17.93
N TRP A 432 2.16 9.76 -18.50
CA TRP A 432 1.52 10.28 -19.71
C TRP A 432 1.04 11.73 -19.55
N ILE A 433 0.35 12.05 -18.44
CA ILE A 433 -0.06 13.43 -18.13
C ILE A 433 1.14 14.36 -18.07
N ALA A 434 2.22 13.96 -17.38
CA ALA A 434 3.43 14.77 -17.26
C ALA A 434 4.12 15.00 -18.63
N CYS A 435 4.27 13.95 -19.44
CA CYS A 435 4.88 14.06 -20.77
C CYS A 435 4.00 14.86 -21.74
N THR A 436 2.67 14.81 -21.59
CA THR A 436 1.73 15.64 -22.36
C THR A 436 1.83 17.11 -21.95
N ASN A 437 1.95 17.42 -20.66
CA ASN A 437 2.20 18.81 -20.22
C ASN A 437 3.51 19.37 -20.78
N ASN A 438 4.60 18.61 -20.76
CA ASN A 438 5.87 19.04 -21.37
C ASN A 438 5.74 19.33 -22.88
N TRP A 439 4.92 18.53 -23.58
CA TRP A 439 4.60 18.77 -24.99
C TRP A 439 3.80 20.06 -25.18
N LEU A 440 2.82 20.32 -24.31
CA LEU A 440 2.05 21.57 -24.31
C LEU A 440 2.95 22.79 -24.04
N ASP A 441 3.92 22.68 -23.12
CA ASP A 441 4.91 23.74 -22.90
C ASP A 441 5.77 23.98 -24.17
N SER A 442 6.12 22.92 -24.90
CA SER A 442 6.82 23.04 -26.19
C SER A 442 5.97 23.70 -27.27
N LEU A 443 4.64 23.49 -27.28
CA LEU A 443 3.73 24.20 -28.16
C LEU A 443 3.63 25.69 -27.81
N GLU A 444 3.66 26.08 -26.53
CA GLU A 444 3.69 27.50 -26.14
C GLU A 444 4.91 28.19 -26.74
N MET A 445 6.09 27.57 -26.65
CA MET A 445 7.31 28.12 -27.25
C MET A 445 7.22 28.28 -28.78
N LEU A 446 6.63 27.29 -29.48
CA LEU A 446 6.44 27.38 -30.94
C LEU A 446 5.48 28.51 -31.32
N LEU A 447 4.42 28.71 -30.54
CA LEU A 447 3.47 29.82 -30.74
C LEU A 447 4.12 31.17 -30.45
N GLU A 448 4.93 31.27 -29.39
CA GLU A 448 5.66 32.49 -29.02
C GLU A 448 6.71 32.88 -30.07
N ALA A 449 7.37 31.91 -30.71
CA ALA A 449 8.29 32.15 -31.81
C ALA A 449 7.60 32.70 -33.07
N ARG A 450 6.25 32.65 -33.14
CA ARG A 450 5.41 33.15 -34.25
C ARG A 450 5.79 32.60 -35.63
N ALA A 451 6.38 31.40 -35.66
CA ALA A 451 6.99 30.86 -36.86
C ALA A 451 6.13 29.79 -37.59
N LEU A 452 4.99 29.41 -37.01
CA LEU A 452 4.12 28.37 -37.57
C LEU A 452 3.30 28.89 -38.76
N SER A 453 2.98 28.05 -39.75
CA SER A 453 2.02 28.35 -40.82
C SER A 453 0.56 28.12 -40.38
N ASP A 454 -0.41 28.64 -41.14
CA ASP A 454 -1.83 28.41 -40.84
C ASP A 454 -2.21 26.93 -40.95
N GLU A 455 -1.57 26.21 -41.89
CA GLU A 455 -1.71 24.76 -42.03
C GLU A 455 -1.19 24.04 -40.77
N GLN A 456 0.01 24.40 -40.29
CA GLN A 456 0.59 23.81 -39.08
C GLN A 456 -0.26 24.10 -37.84
N LEU A 457 -0.78 25.32 -37.69
CA LEU A 457 -1.69 25.68 -36.59
C LEU A 457 -2.97 24.83 -36.62
N ASN A 458 -3.55 24.60 -37.81
CA ASN A 458 -4.73 23.74 -37.96
C ASN A 458 -4.44 22.27 -37.63
N VAL A 459 -3.28 21.75 -38.03
CA VAL A 459 -2.83 20.39 -37.67
C VAL A 459 -2.71 20.25 -36.16
N LEU A 460 -2.04 21.20 -35.49
CA LEU A 460 -1.87 21.19 -34.03
C LEU A 460 -3.21 21.31 -33.30
N ALA A 461 -4.13 22.17 -33.76
CA ALA A 461 -5.47 22.28 -33.20
C ALA A 461 -6.25 20.95 -33.26
N ASN A 462 -6.15 20.23 -34.38
CA ASN A 462 -6.77 18.91 -34.54
C ASN A 462 -6.10 17.86 -33.65
N GLN A 463 -4.78 17.91 -33.50
CA GLN A 463 -4.04 17.01 -32.63
C GLN A 463 -4.42 17.21 -31.15
N LEU A 464 -4.55 18.45 -30.67
CA LEU A 464 -5.02 18.74 -29.31
C LEU A 464 -6.41 18.16 -29.04
N LYS A 465 -7.34 18.33 -29.99
CA LYS A 465 -8.69 17.75 -29.90
C LYS A 465 -8.65 16.22 -29.90
N ALA A 466 -7.77 15.62 -30.69
CA ALA A 466 -7.58 14.17 -30.70
C ALA A 466 -7.04 13.67 -29.35
N THR A 467 -6.03 14.33 -28.78
CA THR A 467 -5.48 14.01 -27.46
C THR A 467 -6.50 14.20 -26.35
N GLU A 468 -7.31 15.27 -26.37
CA GLU A 468 -8.38 15.49 -25.39
C GLU A 468 -9.39 14.33 -25.38
N LYS A 469 -9.77 13.81 -26.56
CA LYS A 469 -10.68 12.67 -26.67
C LYS A 469 -10.12 11.38 -26.04
N GLN A 470 -8.80 11.27 -25.90
CA GLN A 470 -8.15 10.11 -25.27
C GLN A 470 -8.17 10.18 -23.74
N VAL A 471 -8.36 11.38 -23.16
CA VAL A 471 -8.32 11.58 -21.71
C VAL A 471 -9.34 10.69 -20.97
N PRO A 472 -10.63 10.63 -21.35
CA PRO A 472 -11.59 9.76 -20.66
C PRO A 472 -11.28 8.27 -20.82
N GLU A 473 -10.79 7.83 -21.98
CA GLU A 473 -10.42 6.43 -22.21
C GLU A 473 -9.23 6.00 -21.35
N MET A 474 -8.22 6.88 -21.23
CA MET A 474 -7.06 6.65 -20.37
C MET A 474 -7.48 6.62 -18.89
N HIS A 475 -8.38 7.53 -18.49
CA HIS A 475 -8.93 7.59 -17.15
C HIS A 475 -9.66 6.27 -16.79
N GLU A 476 -10.60 5.84 -17.62
CA GLU A 476 -11.37 4.59 -17.40
C GLU A 476 -10.47 3.36 -17.31
N ARG A 477 -9.46 3.29 -18.19
CA ARG A 477 -8.46 2.22 -18.17
C ARG A 477 -7.63 2.20 -16.89
N THR A 478 -7.33 3.37 -16.37
CA THR A 478 -6.59 3.52 -15.11
C THR A 478 -7.45 3.04 -13.94
N ILE A 479 -8.74 3.41 -13.88
CA ILE A 479 -9.66 2.92 -12.83
C ILE A 479 -9.73 1.38 -12.89
N TYR A 480 -9.85 0.80 -14.08
CA TYR A 480 -9.82 -0.65 -14.27
C TYR A 480 -8.53 -1.28 -13.76
N SER A 481 -7.37 -0.75 -14.15
CA SER A 481 -6.07 -1.29 -13.74
C SER A 481 -5.87 -1.21 -12.23
N GLU A 482 -6.23 -0.09 -11.61
CA GLU A 482 -6.11 0.07 -10.15
C GLU A 482 -7.05 -0.89 -9.41
N ALA A 483 -8.27 -1.09 -9.90
CA ALA A 483 -9.16 -2.10 -9.35
C ALA A 483 -8.56 -3.51 -9.40
N VAL A 484 -8.01 -3.90 -10.56
CA VAL A 484 -7.37 -5.22 -10.73
C VAL A 484 -6.15 -5.35 -9.81
N SER A 485 -5.25 -4.36 -9.80
CA SER A 485 -4.03 -4.38 -8.97
C SER A 485 -4.35 -4.42 -7.47
N MET A 486 -5.30 -3.62 -7.00
CA MET A 486 -5.70 -3.59 -5.58
C MET A 486 -6.42 -4.86 -5.15
N LEU A 487 -7.25 -5.46 -6.01
CA LEU A 487 -7.86 -6.76 -5.73
C LEU A 487 -6.85 -7.91 -5.77
N ASP A 488 -5.80 -7.79 -6.59
CA ASP A 488 -4.71 -8.76 -6.68
C ASP A 488 -3.87 -8.83 -5.40
N ILE A 489 -3.87 -7.79 -4.54
CA ILE A 489 -3.27 -7.84 -3.20
C ILE A 489 -3.85 -8.97 -2.35
N PHE A 490 -5.17 -9.19 -2.43
CA PHE A 490 -5.81 -10.29 -1.71
C PHE A 490 -5.34 -11.65 -2.25
N GLU A 491 -5.04 -11.72 -3.53
CA GLU A 491 -4.46 -12.91 -4.17
C GLU A 491 -2.97 -13.06 -3.85
N MET A 492 -2.21 -11.97 -3.70
CA MET A 492 -0.85 -12.00 -3.17
C MET A 492 -0.85 -12.66 -1.79
N PHE A 493 -1.68 -12.21 -0.86
CA PHE A 493 -1.77 -12.84 0.47
C PHE A 493 -2.32 -14.27 0.45
N ALA A 494 -3.21 -14.59 -0.49
CA ALA A 494 -3.87 -15.88 -0.55
C ALA A 494 -3.10 -16.95 -1.33
N THR A 495 -2.34 -16.57 -2.35
CA THR A 495 -1.89 -17.49 -3.41
C THR A 495 -0.46 -17.34 -3.90
N MET A 496 0.32 -16.29 -3.57
CA MET A 496 1.65 -16.06 -4.18
C MET A 496 2.43 -17.38 -4.37
N THR A 497 2.58 -17.76 -5.63
CA THR A 497 3.29 -18.94 -6.12
C THR A 497 4.51 -18.46 -6.88
N GLU A 498 5.66 -19.05 -6.57
CA GLU A 498 6.87 -19.04 -7.40
C GLU A 498 7.35 -17.64 -7.77
N THR A 499 7.87 -16.96 -6.75
CA THR A 499 8.58 -15.69 -6.89
C THR A 499 10.00 -15.86 -7.44
N GLY A 500 10.47 -17.09 -7.63
CA GLY A 500 11.87 -17.41 -7.88
C GLY A 500 12.74 -17.29 -6.62
N ILE A 501 12.12 -17.08 -5.46
CA ILE A 501 12.78 -17.02 -4.14
C ILE A 501 12.28 -18.21 -3.33
N GLU A 502 13.12 -19.24 -3.26
CA GLU A 502 12.80 -20.52 -2.60
C GLU A 502 12.35 -20.35 -1.13
N GLU A 503 12.87 -19.34 -0.43
CA GLU A 503 12.41 -18.99 0.94
C GLU A 503 10.93 -18.58 0.98
N LEU A 504 10.45 -17.84 -0.01
CA LEU A 504 9.08 -17.31 -0.05
C LEU A 504 8.09 -18.35 -0.58
N ASP A 505 8.52 -19.15 -1.55
CA ASP A 505 7.71 -20.17 -2.19
C ASP A 505 7.34 -21.32 -1.24
N ASN A 506 8.22 -21.57 -0.25
CA ASN A 506 8.01 -22.56 0.79
C ASN A 506 7.20 -22.04 2.01
N CYS A 507 6.79 -20.78 2.05
CA CYS A 507 6.07 -20.22 3.20
C CYS A 507 4.60 -20.68 3.31
N ALA A 508 4.09 -20.61 4.54
CA ALA A 508 2.71 -20.89 4.94
C ALA A 508 1.76 -19.80 4.39
N ARG A 509 0.76 -20.21 3.60
CA ARG A 509 -0.18 -19.28 2.95
C ARG A 509 -1.46 -19.09 3.75
N TRP A 510 -1.90 -17.84 3.91
CA TRP A 510 -3.10 -17.46 4.68
C TRP A 510 -4.37 -18.21 4.26
N ARG A 511 -4.57 -18.43 2.95
CA ARG A 511 -5.74 -19.13 2.41
C ARG A 511 -5.92 -20.54 2.99
N HIS A 512 -4.83 -21.25 3.27
CA HIS A 512 -4.89 -22.60 3.81
C HIS A 512 -5.32 -22.62 5.29
N PHE A 513 -5.14 -21.51 6.01
CA PHE A 513 -5.50 -21.38 7.43
C PHE A 513 -6.90 -20.80 7.68
N ARG A 514 -7.69 -20.53 6.63
CA ARG A 514 -9.01 -19.88 6.72
C ARG A 514 -9.99 -20.53 7.69
N TYR A 515 -9.85 -21.84 7.95
CA TYR A 515 -10.69 -22.57 8.90
C TYR A 515 -10.21 -22.46 10.36
N PHE A 516 -8.95 -22.15 10.62
CA PHE A 516 -8.47 -22.02 12.01
C PHE A 516 -8.81 -20.64 12.60
N VAL A 517 -8.88 -19.62 11.75
CA VAL A 517 -9.16 -18.23 12.16
C VAL A 517 -10.21 -17.61 11.23
N PRO A 518 -11.46 -18.11 11.25
CA PRO A 518 -12.51 -17.67 10.34
C PRO A 518 -12.83 -16.17 10.46
N GLN A 519 -12.63 -15.57 11.65
CA GLN A 519 -12.82 -14.13 11.87
C GLN A 519 -11.90 -13.25 11.00
N LEU A 520 -10.65 -13.68 10.76
CA LEU A 520 -9.73 -12.95 9.90
C LEU A 520 -10.03 -13.17 8.42
N TRP A 521 -10.52 -14.36 8.07
CA TRP A 521 -10.97 -14.64 6.71
C TRP A 521 -12.21 -13.82 6.35
N TRP A 522 -13.17 -13.71 7.26
CA TRP A 522 -14.32 -12.82 7.11
C TRP A 522 -13.90 -11.37 6.92
N TYR A 523 -12.99 -10.87 7.76
CA TYR A 523 -12.44 -9.52 7.65
C TYR A 523 -11.81 -9.27 6.27
N GLY A 524 -10.94 -10.17 5.79
CA GLY A 524 -10.33 -10.05 4.47
C GLY A 524 -11.34 -10.09 3.32
N ALA A 525 -12.39 -10.91 3.43
CA ALA A 525 -13.46 -10.95 2.42
C ALA A 525 -14.28 -9.65 2.41
N LEU A 526 -14.58 -9.09 3.59
CA LEU A 526 -15.26 -7.79 3.69
C LEU A 526 -14.40 -6.67 3.11
N ASP A 527 -13.10 -6.64 3.42
CA ASP A 527 -12.16 -5.67 2.85
C ASP A 527 -12.12 -5.77 1.32
N LYS A 528 -12.05 -6.99 0.77
CA LYS A 528 -12.13 -7.24 -0.68
C LYS A 528 -13.43 -6.72 -1.30
N ALA A 529 -14.56 -6.93 -0.63
CA ALA A 529 -15.86 -6.44 -1.10
C ALA A 529 -15.95 -4.91 -1.12
N ASN A 530 -15.49 -4.25 -0.05
CA ASN A 530 -15.49 -2.79 0.02
C ASN A 530 -14.51 -2.17 -0.99
N MET A 531 -13.35 -2.80 -1.19
CA MET A 531 -12.41 -2.41 -2.24
C MET A 531 -13.06 -2.44 -3.62
N ALA A 532 -13.71 -3.56 -3.99
CA ALA A 532 -14.41 -3.67 -5.26
C ALA A 532 -15.51 -2.61 -5.42
N GLN A 533 -16.29 -2.35 -4.35
CA GLN A 533 -17.33 -1.30 -4.37
C GLN A 533 -16.78 0.11 -4.55
N ALA A 534 -15.60 0.42 -3.98
CA ALA A 534 -14.97 1.73 -4.11
C ALA A 534 -14.59 2.08 -5.56
N PHE A 535 -14.36 1.07 -6.41
CA PHE A 535 -14.06 1.25 -7.83
C PHE A 535 -15.30 1.28 -8.75
N ILE A 536 -16.51 1.20 -8.20
CA ILE A 536 -17.76 1.39 -8.96
C ILE A 536 -18.04 2.90 -9.07
N VAL A 537 -17.19 3.61 -9.80
CA VAL A 537 -17.27 5.06 -10.05
C VAL A 537 -16.93 5.35 -11.50
N SER A 538 -17.48 6.41 -12.09
CA SER A 538 -17.10 6.86 -13.45
C SER A 538 -15.79 7.62 -13.46
N ASP A 539 -15.44 8.25 -12.34
CA ASP A 539 -14.32 9.19 -12.25
C ASP A 539 -13.61 9.02 -10.89
N PHE A 540 -12.28 9.12 -10.87
CA PHE A 540 -11.52 9.07 -9.61
C PHE A 540 -11.93 10.16 -8.60
N SER A 541 -12.48 11.29 -9.05
CA SER A 541 -13.00 12.36 -8.19
C SER A 541 -14.31 12.00 -7.48
N GLU A 542 -15.06 11.01 -7.97
CA GLU A 542 -16.28 10.49 -7.33
C GLU A 542 -15.97 9.49 -6.21
N MET A 543 -14.74 8.96 -6.16
CA MET A 543 -14.34 8.12 -5.04
C MET A 543 -14.28 8.95 -3.74
N PRO A 544 -14.68 8.40 -2.59
CA PRO A 544 -14.68 9.15 -1.34
C PRO A 544 -13.25 9.58 -0.96
N GLU A 545 -13.01 10.89 -0.83
CA GLU A 545 -11.69 11.49 -0.49
C GLU A 545 -10.97 10.84 0.70
N ARG A 546 -11.76 10.26 1.59
CA ARG A 546 -11.31 9.60 2.81
C ARG A 546 -12.02 8.27 2.90
N PRO A 547 -11.31 7.19 3.29
CA PRO A 547 -11.94 5.93 3.59
C PRO A 547 -12.64 6.00 4.96
N ILE A 548 -13.59 6.91 5.12
CA ILE A 548 -14.80 6.55 5.86
C ILE A 548 -15.63 5.72 4.89
N ILE A 549 -15.07 4.61 4.43
CA ILE A 549 -15.81 3.55 3.75
C ILE A 549 -16.65 2.93 4.88
N TYR A 550 -17.79 3.57 5.16
CA TYR A 550 -18.78 3.14 6.14
C TYR A 550 -18.29 3.05 7.61
N GLY A 551 -17.19 3.74 7.93
CA GLY A 551 -16.54 3.66 9.25
C GLY A 551 -15.90 2.31 9.56
N LYS A 552 -15.78 1.41 8.57
CA LYS A 552 -15.19 0.07 8.74
C LYS A 552 -13.66 0.19 8.75
N PRO A 553 -12.94 -0.26 9.80
CA PRO A 553 -11.48 -0.18 9.87
C PRO A 553 -10.80 -1.26 9.02
N LEU A 554 -10.87 -1.12 7.70
CA LEU A 554 -10.42 -2.08 6.69
C LEU A 554 -9.01 -1.74 6.20
N PHE A 555 -8.06 -2.66 6.37
CA PHE A 555 -6.62 -2.38 6.27
C PHE A 555 -6.17 -2.12 4.82
N ILE A 556 -6.57 -2.98 3.87
CA ILE A 556 -6.15 -2.87 2.47
C ILE A 556 -6.92 -1.73 1.80
N SER A 557 -8.21 -1.58 2.06
CA SER A 557 -9.00 -0.42 1.60
C SER A 557 -8.41 0.92 2.05
N ASN A 558 -7.73 0.98 3.20
CA ASN A 558 -7.04 2.18 3.67
C ASN A 558 -5.70 2.45 2.97
N MET A 559 -5.17 1.50 2.18
CA MET A 559 -3.98 1.70 1.36
C MET A 559 -4.28 2.43 0.04
N LEU A 560 -5.55 2.64 -0.30
CA LEU A 560 -5.92 3.44 -1.47
C LEU A 560 -5.35 4.86 -1.34
N MET A 561 -4.61 5.30 -2.36
CA MET A 561 -4.23 6.69 -2.49
C MET A 561 -5.50 7.56 -2.48
N PRO A 562 -5.46 8.81 -1.97
CA PRO A 562 -6.60 9.73 -2.03
C PRO A 562 -7.01 9.93 -3.50
N PRO A 563 -8.13 9.34 -3.97
CA PRO A 563 -8.35 9.21 -5.41
C PRO A 563 -8.80 10.53 -6.05
N ASN A 564 -9.35 11.44 -5.24
CA ASN A 564 -9.63 12.82 -5.63
C ASN A 564 -8.41 13.55 -6.24
N ILE A 565 -7.18 13.27 -5.76
CA ILE A 565 -5.95 13.85 -6.31
C ILE A 565 -5.75 13.39 -7.76
N VAL A 566 -6.06 12.13 -8.06
CA VAL A 566 -5.89 11.55 -9.39
C VAL A 566 -6.93 12.11 -10.37
N GLY A 567 -8.21 12.13 -9.97
CA GLY A 567 -9.28 12.72 -10.80
C GLY A 567 -8.98 14.17 -11.14
N ARG A 568 -8.51 14.96 -10.16
CA ARG A 568 -8.06 16.34 -10.40
C ARG A 568 -6.97 16.43 -11.47
N LYS A 569 -5.99 15.51 -11.50
CA LYS A 569 -4.92 15.54 -12.51
C LYS A 569 -5.44 15.31 -13.94
N PHE A 570 -6.44 14.45 -14.13
CA PHE A 570 -7.07 14.27 -15.45
C PHE A 570 -7.84 15.52 -15.88
N HIS A 571 -8.65 16.10 -14.98
CA HIS A 571 -9.32 17.38 -15.25
C HIS A 571 -8.32 18.51 -15.54
N SER A 572 -7.20 18.55 -14.82
CA SER A 572 -6.14 19.51 -15.07
C SER A 572 -5.53 19.39 -16.46
N LEU A 573 -5.31 18.17 -16.94
CA LEU A 573 -4.81 17.96 -18.30
C LEU A 573 -5.83 18.42 -19.35
N THR A 574 -7.11 18.07 -19.17
CA THR A 574 -8.19 18.55 -20.05
C THR A 574 -8.25 20.08 -20.09
N ALA A 575 -8.10 20.74 -18.94
CA ALA A 575 -8.03 22.20 -18.85
C ALA A 575 -6.82 22.77 -19.61
N ARG A 576 -5.60 22.24 -19.42
CA ARG A 576 -4.38 22.67 -20.14
C ARG A 576 -4.52 22.47 -21.67
N LEU A 577 -5.13 21.35 -22.11
CA LEU A 577 -5.42 21.08 -23.53
C LEU A 577 -6.40 22.10 -24.12
N ARG A 578 -7.51 22.38 -23.43
CA ARG A 578 -8.52 23.36 -23.87
C ARG A 578 -7.98 24.79 -23.86
N ALA A 579 -7.18 25.16 -22.86
CA ALA A 579 -6.49 26.45 -22.81
C ALA A 579 -5.58 26.63 -24.02
N MET A 580 -4.82 25.59 -24.40
CA MET A 580 -3.97 25.62 -25.58
C MET A 580 -4.78 25.76 -26.88
N GLN A 581 -5.93 25.08 -27.00
CA GLN A 581 -6.82 25.26 -28.15
C GLN A 581 -7.31 26.72 -28.27
N ALA A 582 -7.62 27.37 -27.15
CA ALA A 582 -8.00 28.79 -27.13
C ALA A 582 -6.86 29.71 -27.57
N LEU A 583 -5.61 29.41 -27.18
CA LEU A 583 -4.44 30.18 -27.65
C LEU A 583 -4.22 30.05 -29.17
N ILE A 584 -4.35 28.84 -29.72
CA ILE A 584 -4.25 28.65 -31.18
C ILE A 584 -5.34 29.44 -31.89
N ALA A 585 -6.58 29.42 -31.38
CA ALA A 585 -7.67 30.22 -31.95
C ALA A 585 -7.39 31.73 -31.87
N ALA A 586 -6.79 32.22 -30.78
CA ALA A 586 -6.38 33.62 -30.66
C ALA A 586 -5.28 33.99 -31.66
N GLU A 587 -4.28 33.12 -31.89
CA GLU A 587 -3.23 33.33 -32.90
C GLU A 587 -3.81 33.31 -34.33
N GLN A 588 -4.74 32.40 -34.63
CA GLN A 588 -5.45 32.38 -35.91
C GLN A 588 -6.28 33.66 -36.13
N TYR A 589 -6.99 34.12 -35.10
CA TYR A 589 -7.73 35.39 -35.16
C TYR A 589 -6.78 36.56 -35.49
N ARG A 590 -5.64 36.63 -34.79
CA ARG A 590 -4.63 37.68 -35.00
C ARG A 590 -4.11 37.69 -36.43
N ARG A 591 -3.88 36.51 -37.03
CA ARG A 591 -3.43 36.41 -38.43
C ARG A 591 -4.45 36.92 -39.42
N HIS A 592 -5.73 36.65 -39.18
CA HIS A 592 -6.81 37.11 -40.06
C HIS A 592 -7.16 38.60 -39.89
N HIS A 593 -7.05 39.14 -38.68
CA HIS A 593 -7.54 40.49 -38.35
C HIS A 593 -6.42 41.52 -38.05
N GLY A 594 -5.17 41.08 -37.95
CA GLY A 594 -4.00 41.93 -37.72
C GLY A 594 -3.69 42.28 -36.26
N ASP A 595 -4.60 42.01 -35.32
CA ASP A 595 -4.43 42.27 -33.88
C ASP A 595 -5.03 41.15 -33.02
N TRP A 596 -4.57 41.02 -31.77
CA TRP A 596 -5.06 40.02 -30.83
C TRP A 596 -6.51 40.30 -30.40
N PRO A 597 -7.34 39.25 -30.23
CA PRO A 597 -8.70 39.46 -29.78
C PRO A 597 -8.70 40.00 -28.34
N LYS A 598 -9.46 41.07 -28.09
CA LYS A 598 -9.70 41.58 -26.72
C LYS A 598 -10.56 40.62 -25.91
N GLN A 599 -11.45 39.90 -26.60
CA GLN A 599 -12.30 38.83 -26.07
C GLN A 599 -12.35 37.73 -27.13
N LEU A 600 -12.33 36.47 -26.70
CA LEU A 600 -12.48 35.32 -27.57
C LEU A 600 -13.87 34.71 -27.37
N GLU A 601 -14.67 34.68 -28.43
CA GLU A 601 -16.00 34.04 -28.39
C GLU A 601 -15.86 32.51 -28.46
N ASN A 602 -16.84 31.79 -27.90
CA ASN A 602 -16.91 30.32 -27.94
C ASN A 602 -15.70 29.60 -27.30
N LEU A 603 -15.23 30.13 -26.17
CA LEU A 603 -14.22 29.45 -25.35
C LEU A 603 -14.73 28.06 -24.92
N PRO A 604 -13.84 27.04 -24.89
CA PRO A 604 -14.21 25.72 -24.39
C PRO A 604 -14.72 25.78 -22.95
N GLU A 605 -15.49 24.78 -22.54
CA GLU A 605 -15.93 24.65 -21.15
C GLU A 605 -14.76 24.32 -20.22
N ASP A 606 -14.75 24.87 -19.01
CA ASP A 606 -13.84 24.53 -17.94
C ASP A 606 -14.26 23.19 -17.28
N PRO A 607 -13.38 22.17 -17.20
CA PRO A 607 -13.74 20.87 -16.63
C PRO A 607 -14.04 20.89 -15.12
N PHE A 608 -13.71 21.96 -14.39
CA PHE A 608 -13.97 22.07 -12.95
C PHE A 608 -15.26 22.81 -12.61
N THR A 609 -15.70 23.74 -13.46
CA THR A 609 -16.88 24.59 -13.22
C THR A 609 -18.02 24.36 -14.21
N GLY A 610 -17.74 23.87 -15.43
CA GLY A 610 -18.71 23.78 -16.52
C GLY A 610 -19.03 25.13 -17.18
N GLU A 611 -18.42 26.23 -16.74
CA GLU A 611 -18.51 27.54 -17.38
C GLU A 611 -17.48 27.66 -18.51
N PRO A 612 -17.63 28.59 -19.47
CA PRO A 612 -16.57 28.88 -20.44
C PRO A 612 -15.25 29.23 -19.73
N MET A 613 -14.13 28.76 -20.28
CA MET A 613 -12.79 29.12 -19.82
C MET A 613 -12.60 30.63 -19.81
N ARG A 614 -11.64 31.10 -19.00
CA ARG A 614 -11.30 32.52 -18.92
C ARG A 614 -10.25 32.87 -19.98
N TYR A 615 -10.28 34.10 -20.47
CA TYR A 615 -9.35 34.62 -21.47
C TYR A 615 -8.92 36.05 -21.13
N ARG A 616 -7.65 36.39 -21.38
CA ARG A 616 -7.08 37.72 -21.17
C ARG A 616 -6.06 38.05 -22.26
N HIS A 617 -6.09 39.29 -22.73
CA HIS A 617 -5.03 39.93 -23.49
C HIS A 617 -4.53 41.15 -22.71
N GLY A 618 -3.24 41.20 -22.37
CA GLY A 618 -2.65 42.26 -21.56
C GLY A 618 -1.55 41.74 -20.63
N ASP A 619 -1.20 42.49 -19.59
CA ASP A 619 -0.19 42.06 -18.63
C ASP A 619 -0.66 40.82 -17.85
N CYS A 620 0.13 39.75 -17.95
CA CYS A 620 -0.13 38.48 -17.28
C CYS A 620 1.07 38.12 -16.39
N ALA A 621 0.79 37.58 -15.20
CA ALA A 621 1.81 37.13 -14.28
C ALA A 621 2.13 35.65 -14.51
N PHE A 622 3.41 35.30 -14.45
CA PHE A 622 3.87 33.92 -14.61
C PHE A 622 5.16 33.68 -13.85
N GLN A 623 5.40 32.41 -13.54
CA GLN A 623 6.64 31.95 -12.93
C GLN A 623 7.66 31.67 -14.01
N VAL A 624 8.88 32.15 -13.81
CA VAL A 624 10.04 31.96 -14.68
C VAL A 624 11.12 31.29 -13.87
N THR A 625 11.73 30.26 -14.42
CA THR A 625 12.88 29.57 -13.81
C THR A 625 14.18 30.20 -14.29
N VAL A 626 15.08 30.52 -13.37
CA VAL A 626 16.33 31.23 -13.63
C VAL A 626 17.49 30.38 -13.13
N ALA A 627 18.51 30.18 -13.98
CA ALA A 627 19.75 29.53 -13.58
C ALA A 627 20.63 30.48 -12.75
N ILE A 628 21.03 30.06 -11.55
CA ILE A 628 21.88 30.83 -10.63
C ILE A 628 23.12 30.02 -10.28
N TRP A 629 24.29 30.64 -10.38
CA TRP A 629 25.55 30.02 -9.93
C TRP A 629 25.66 30.08 -8.40
N ASP A 630 25.92 28.94 -7.78
CA ASP A 630 26.23 28.84 -6.35
C ASP A 630 27.76 28.71 -6.17
N GLU A 631 28.36 29.75 -5.60
CA GLU A 631 29.81 29.82 -5.36
C GLU A 631 30.30 28.81 -4.29
N GLU A 632 29.46 28.44 -3.32
CA GLU A 632 29.84 27.52 -2.24
C GLU A 632 29.89 26.08 -2.74
N SER A 633 28.86 25.67 -3.50
CA SER A 633 28.78 24.33 -4.08
C SER A 633 29.46 24.20 -5.44
N ARG A 634 29.85 25.32 -6.07
CA ARG A 634 30.40 25.40 -7.44
C ARG A 634 29.52 24.71 -8.47
N ARG A 635 28.21 24.90 -8.35
CA ARG A 635 27.20 24.26 -9.18
C ARG A 635 26.15 25.28 -9.59
N TRP A 636 25.55 25.05 -10.75
CA TRP A 636 24.32 25.76 -11.09
C TRP A 636 23.17 25.28 -10.21
N SER A 637 22.26 26.19 -9.90
CA SER A 637 20.99 25.95 -9.24
C SER A 637 19.87 26.60 -10.03
N VAL A 638 18.62 26.22 -9.75
CA VAL A 638 17.44 26.78 -10.42
C VAL A 638 16.57 27.45 -9.37
N ASP A 639 16.36 28.75 -9.54
CA ASP A 639 15.43 29.53 -8.73
C ASP A 639 14.18 29.87 -9.55
N ALA A 640 13.05 30.06 -8.88
CA ALA A 640 11.79 30.28 -9.55
C ALA A 640 11.22 31.64 -9.15
N GLN A 641 11.18 32.58 -10.10
CA GLN A 641 10.85 33.98 -9.89
C GLN A 641 9.51 34.33 -10.52
N GLN A 642 8.75 35.24 -9.91
CA GLN A 642 7.54 35.79 -10.52
C GLN A 642 7.91 36.94 -11.46
N ARG A 643 7.30 36.93 -12.66
CA ARG A 643 7.42 37.98 -13.68
C ARG A 643 6.02 38.38 -14.15
N SER A 644 5.94 39.54 -14.78
CA SER A 644 4.75 40.00 -15.50
C SER A 644 5.18 40.55 -16.84
N ALA A 645 4.46 40.18 -17.90
CA ALA A 645 4.69 40.69 -19.24
C ALA A 645 3.38 40.73 -20.05
N PRO A 646 3.31 41.55 -21.12
CA PRO A 646 2.20 41.51 -22.05
C PRO A 646 2.09 40.13 -22.70
N ALA A 647 0.95 39.48 -22.52
CA ALA A 647 0.68 38.13 -23.00
C ALA A 647 -0.79 37.97 -23.42
N VAL A 648 -1.06 36.87 -24.11
CA VAL A 648 -2.40 36.32 -24.27
C VAL A 648 -2.47 35.04 -23.44
N GLN A 649 -3.55 34.89 -22.67
CA GLN A 649 -3.71 33.78 -21.76
C GLN A 649 -5.14 33.24 -21.80
N ALA A 650 -5.26 31.92 -21.76
CA ALA A 650 -6.50 31.23 -21.40
C ALA A 650 -6.28 30.40 -20.13
N TRP A 651 -7.27 30.30 -19.24
CA TRP A 651 -7.13 29.48 -18.02
C TRP A 651 -8.44 28.92 -17.50
N SER A 652 -8.28 27.84 -16.74
CA SER A 652 -9.28 27.29 -15.82
C SER A 652 -8.99 27.78 -14.40
N VAL A 653 -10.05 27.99 -13.62
CA VAL A 653 -9.96 28.39 -12.19
C VAL A 653 -9.58 27.23 -11.26
N GLY A 654 -9.24 26.07 -11.81
CA GLY A 654 -8.74 24.95 -11.03
C GLY A 654 -9.79 24.30 -10.11
N SER A 655 -9.31 23.47 -9.20
CA SER A 655 -10.15 22.65 -8.35
C SER A 655 -10.70 23.38 -7.13
N ASP A 656 -10.05 24.48 -6.72
CA ASP A 656 -10.55 25.32 -5.63
C ASP A 656 -11.74 26.20 -6.07
N LYS A 657 -11.94 26.36 -7.40
CA LYS A 657 -12.99 27.15 -8.05
C LYS A 657 -12.92 28.64 -7.72
N ILE A 658 -11.75 29.13 -7.31
CA ILE A 658 -11.49 30.51 -6.96
C ILE A 658 -10.59 31.07 -8.05
N ASP A 659 -11.04 32.14 -8.72
CA ASP A 659 -10.23 32.77 -9.76
C ASP A 659 -9.03 33.50 -9.14
N GLY A 660 -7.85 32.89 -9.23
CA GLY A 660 -6.57 33.48 -8.85
C GLY A 660 -6.12 34.62 -9.76
N SER A 661 -6.93 34.99 -10.75
CA SER A 661 -6.61 35.99 -11.77
C SER A 661 -5.32 35.68 -12.53
N SER A 662 -4.93 34.39 -12.62
CA SER A 662 -3.68 33.87 -13.18
C SER A 662 -2.38 34.11 -12.40
N MET A 663 -2.42 34.74 -11.23
CA MET A 663 -1.21 34.93 -10.44
C MET A 663 -0.81 33.62 -9.73
N GLN A 664 0.32 33.04 -10.11
CA GLN A 664 1.01 32.02 -9.30
C GLN A 664 1.71 32.62 -8.05
N ALA A 665 1.37 33.85 -7.66
CA ALA A 665 2.04 34.56 -6.57
C ALA A 665 1.62 34.03 -5.20
N SER A 666 2.58 34.10 -4.27
CA SER A 666 2.55 33.95 -2.80
C SER A 666 1.20 33.68 -2.14
N GLU A 667 1.21 32.79 -1.13
CA GLU A 667 0.10 32.55 -0.20
C GLU A 667 -0.80 33.79 -0.08
N GLN A 668 -2.08 33.62 -0.43
CA GLN A 668 -3.12 34.61 -0.14
C GLN A 668 -3.07 34.93 1.37
N THR A 669 -3.69 36.04 1.78
CA THR A 669 -3.68 36.48 3.19
C THR A 669 -4.22 35.44 4.19
N ASP A 670 -4.84 34.37 3.71
CA ASP A 670 -5.34 33.21 4.47
C ASP A 670 -4.43 31.95 4.40
N GLY A 671 -3.27 32.03 3.73
CA GLY A 671 -2.33 30.94 3.54
C GLY A 671 -2.61 30.02 2.33
N ARG A 672 -3.60 30.31 1.48
CA ARG A 672 -3.94 29.46 0.31
C ARG A 672 -3.22 29.92 -0.96
N ARG A 673 -2.82 28.97 -1.81
CA ARG A 673 -2.26 29.25 -3.14
C ARG A 673 -3.31 28.92 -4.20
N PRO A 674 -3.58 29.81 -5.18
CA PRO A 674 -4.48 29.51 -6.29
C PRO A 674 -4.00 28.29 -7.07
N ASP A 675 -4.92 27.46 -7.55
CA ASP A 675 -4.62 26.28 -8.37
C ASP A 675 -5.03 26.41 -9.85
N ASP A 676 -5.13 27.66 -10.34
CA ASP A 676 -5.39 28.01 -11.73
C ASP A 676 -4.51 27.23 -12.72
N ILE A 677 -5.11 26.81 -13.83
CA ILE A 677 -4.46 26.04 -14.89
C ILE A 677 -4.50 26.88 -16.16
N ARG A 678 -3.38 27.54 -16.49
CA ARG A 678 -3.24 28.41 -17.66
C ARG A 678 -2.63 27.71 -18.87
N ALA A 679 -2.84 28.30 -20.04
CA ALA A 679 -1.87 28.35 -21.13
C ALA A 679 -1.59 29.81 -21.48
N ILE A 680 -0.33 30.14 -21.78
CA ILE A 680 0.14 31.50 -22.01
C ILE A 680 0.99 31.64 -23.29
N LEU A 681 0.84 32.78 -23.96
CA LEU A 681 1.64 33.20 -25.11
C LEU A 681 2.15 34.63 -24.86
N ARG A 682 3.45 34.77 -24.61
CA ARG A 682 4.10 36.08 -24.39
C ARG A 682 4.18 36.87 -25.69
N LEU A 683 3.78 38.14 -25.66
CA LEU A 683 3.83 39.01 -26.83
C LEU A 683 5.22 39.57 -27.12
N LYS A 684 6.08 39.57 -26.10
CA LYS A 684 7.50 39.90 -26.14
C LYS A 684 8.21 38.86 -25.26
N PRO A 685 8.63 37.71 -25.81
CA PRO A 685 9.27 36.64 -25.06
C PRO A 685 10.63 37.05 -24.48
#